data_AF-A0A0P7AU18-F1
#
_entry.id   AF-A0A0P7AU18-F1
#
_cell.length_a   1.000
_cell.length_b   1.000
_cell.length_c   1.000
_cell.angle_alpha   90.00
_cell.angle_beta   90.00
_cell.angle_gamma   90.00
#
_symmetry.space_group_name_H-M   'P 1'
#
loop_
_entity.id
_entity.type
_entity.pdbx_description
1 polymer ?
#
loop_
_entity_poly.entity_id
_entity_poly.type
_entity_poly.pdbx_seq_one_letter_code
_entity_poly.pdbx_strand_id
1 'polypeptide(L)'
;MDQTSKLSYLSPSPLHKSEKPYYTFPDIVKTLPVANYDQIDGPEQLIEDVRGREEEFSLQEHGFVYRSWSPTEVDWDDQKDIAASYVPQVQEFLAQQLNLGDSLKLCKMFDWRLRKADSDDILEDITGGRMIKIKPAAIVHIDQTPLDALDRMNLILSKDERDELLSQCRVQIFNVWRPIIKVVENWPLTVCDARTVTLDDLEELELLTEGKVRLSYLAKWSDKYRFYYLSQMTNKEVCIFKIFDSAAWDGRTDIKTSLGCPHTAFNPDGAPAFPPRESVEISKHCEALDAYIASEQMPEPSLESGDPSDFRFIEATSPEIRASRQALLDMAETLHDLAAGPAAMLVWPALTTPYRLMTLRTLQRFRIPEAVPLSEEISLKSVAETIRHNEEFVTRIIKLASSYHIFSVSQSTGMVSHTPASRALLQNQGVRDSLAICLDQGFLDTAGLVDYALLKYNCSDEPKQTAFNLAFGTDDDYLTFIWDPANKKYLNSMHGFLGFVMGGVNMGARNHDKNMLASDRFDWEALGDGLVVDMGGCYGHVSVAIAKKHPRLRFIVQDLPEVALAGRDTLQSTAEGDASIMSRVTFLGHSFLEPQPVTDADVYMFRFVIHDWSDKYVIRILGNIRSAMKQSARIIIMDYLLAPSGSVPKVVERLERTMDMAALSIIAGKERSRGDWERLVPQVGGGLDILDIHVDSQNAFGLVVLGIGTGDD
;
A
#
# COMPACT_ATOMS: atom_id res chain seq x y z
N MET A 1 45.90 9.57 7.94
CA MET A 1 46.52 10.58 8.82
C MET A 1 45.49 10.93 9.86
N ASP A 2 45.83 10.90 11.14
CA ASP A 2 44.89 11.25 12.21
C ASP A 2 44.18 12.57 11.92
N GLN A 3 42.93 12.66 12.37
CA GLN A 3 42.09 13.84 12.20
C GLN A 3 41.77 14.42 13.57
N THR A 4 41.60 15.73 13.62
CA THR A 4 41.00 16.39 14.78
C THR A 4 39.66 16.92 14.35
N SER A 5 38.60 16.62 15.10
CA SER A 5 37.26 17.11 14.81
C SER A 5 36.46 17.30 16.09
N LYS A 6 35.41 18.13 16.02
CA LYS A 6 34.42 18.24 17.09
C LYS A 6 33.30 17.26 16.80
N LEU A 7 33.07 16.34 17.72
CA LEU A 7 31.95 15.40 17.66
C LEU A 7 30.79 15.94 18.50
N SER A 8 29.55 15.69 18.08
CA SER A 8 28.37 16.14 18.81
C SER A 8 27.91 15.08 19.81
N TYR A 9 27.51 15.53 21.00
CA TYR A 9 27.12 14.72 22.16
C TYR A 9 25.77 15.17 22.71
N LEU A 10 25.17 14.36 23.59
CA LEU A 10 23.99 14.76 24.36
C LEU A 10 24.34 15.91 25.32
N SER A 11 23.59 17.01 25.24
CA SER A 11 23.71 18.12 26.18
C SER A 11 23.13 17.75 27.54
N PRO A 12 23.84 18.00 28.66
CA PRO A 12 23.31 17.75 29.99
C PRO A 12 22.05 18.58 30.28
N SER A 13 20.93 17.91 30.59
CA SER A 13 19.68 18.56 30.97
C SER A 13 19.19 18.10 32.34
N PRO A 14 18.78 19.02 33.25
CA PRO A 14 18.09 18.64 34.49
C PRO A 14 16.80 17.85 34.24
N LEU A 15 16.16 18.05 33.07
CA LEU A 15 14.94 17.34 32.66
C LEU A 15 15.19 15.83 32.57
N HIS A 16 16.38 15.42 32.14
CA HIS A 16 16.75 14.01 31.96
C HIS A 16 16.88 13.22 33.27
N LYS A 17 16.75 13.89 34.42
CA LYS A 17 16.65 13.21 35.73
C LYS A 17 15.24 12.70 36.05
N SER A 18 14.22 13.26 35.41
CA SER A 18 12.81 12.93 35.64
C SER A 18 12.11 12.38 34.40
N GLU A 19 12.63 12.66 33.20
CA GLU A 19 12.05 12.23 31.92
C GLU A 19 13.16 11.72 31.00
N LYS A 20 12.93 10.63 30.25
CA LYS A 20 13.94 10.16 29.29
C LYS A 20 14.05 11.12 28.10
N PRO A 21 15.24 11.24 27.47
CA PRO A 21 15.33 11.89 26.18
C PRO A 21 14.49 11.12 25.16
N TYR A 22 13.75 11.83 24.32
CA TYR A 22 12.97 11.27 23.22
C TYR A 22 13.14 12.12 21.96
N TYR A 23 12.91 11.46 20.83
CA TYR A 23 12.74 12.08 19.53
C TYR A 23 11.45 11.54 18.92
N THR A 24 10.55 12.43 18.52
CA THR A 24 9.34 12.12 17.76
C THR A 24 9.40 12.84 16.42
N PHE A 25 8.96 12.16 15.38
CA PHE A 25 8.84 12.79 14.08
C PHE A 25 7.74 13.86 14.10
N PRO A 26 7.87 14.91 13.28
CA PRO A 26 6.78 15.85 13.07
C PRO A 26 5.46 15.12 12.81
N ASP A 27 4.39 15.58 13.45
CA ASP A 27 3.03 15.08 13.29
C ASP A 27 2.69 13.66 13.81
N ILE A 28 3.66 12.85 14.28
CA ILE A 28 3.37 11.54 14.90
C ILE A 28 2.72 11.72 16.28
N VAL A 29 3.31 12.55 17.14
CA VAL A 29 2.72 12.91 18.43
C VAL A 29 2.51 14.42 18.47
N LYS A 30 1.35 14.87 17.96
CA LYS A 30 0.99 16.31 17.81
C LYS A 30 1.10 17.13 19.10
N THR A 31 1.12 16.48 20.26
CA THR A 31 1.17 17.12 21.58
C THR A 31 2.58 17.23 22.17
N LEU A 32 3.60 16.62 21.55
CA LEU A 32 4.98 16.67 22.02
C LEU A 32 5.85 17.51 21.06
N PRO A 33 6.85 18.26 21.56
CA PRO A 33 7.90 18.81 20.70
C PRO A 33 8.69 17.66 20.05
N VAL A 34 9.30 17.91 18.89
CA VAL A 34 10.07 16.92 18.10
C VAL A 34 11.16 16.23 18.90
N ALA A 35 11.78 16.92 19.86
CA ALA A 35 12.70 16.30 20.83
C ALA A 35 12.62 17.05 22.15
N ASN A 36 12.99 16.39 23.25
CA ASN A 36 13.21 17.01 24.56
C ASN A 36 14.70 16.98 24.99
N TYR A 37 15.62 16.88 24.04
CA TYR A 37 17.06 16.95 24.27
C TYR A 37 17.73 17.89 23.27
N ASP A 38 18.86 18.44 23.69
CA ASP A 38 19.73 19.25 22.86
C ASP A 38 21.05 18.53 22.61
N GLN A 39 21.76 18.94 21.56
CA GLN A 39 23.10 18.45 21.24
C GLN A 39 24.13 19.53 21.57
N ILE A 40 25.31 19.12 22.00
CA ILE A 40 26.45 19.99 22.24
C ILE A 40 27.68 19.45 21.50
N ASP A 41 28.43 20.33 20.86
CA ASP A 41 29.73 19.97 20.32
C ASP A 41 30.74 19.79 21.46
N GLY A 42 31.39 18.64 21.48
CA GLY A 42 32.52 18.38 22.37
C GLY A 42 33.73 19.29 22.05
N PRO A 43 34.75 19.27 22.93
CA PRO A 43 36.06 19.78 22.56
C PRO A 43 36.60 19.05 21.33
N GLU A 44 37.59 19.65 20.66
CA GLU A 44 38.33 18.97 19.60
C GLU A 44 38.93 17.65 20.10
N GLN A 45 38.61 16.57 19.41
CA GLN A 45 39.05 15.22 19.74
C GLN A 45 39.87 14.64 18.61
N LEU A 46 40.92 13.91 19.01
CA LEU A 46 41.73 13.13 18.09
C LEU A 46 40.93 11.90 17.65
N ILE A 47 40.81 11.74 16.33
CA ILE A 47 40.29 10.57 15.65
C ILE A 47 41.47 9.91 14.96
N GLU A 48 41.96 8.82 15.54
CA GLU A 48 43.16 8.13 15.07
C GLU A 48 42.87 7.35 13.78
N ASP A 49 43.76 7.47 12.80
CA ASP A 49 43.71 6.65 11.60
C ASP A 49 44.32 5.28 11.88
N VAL A 50 43.53 4.24 11.58
CA VAL A 50 43.94 2.84 11.77
C VAL A 50 44.61 2.24 10.53
N ARG A 51 44.76 3.02 9.46
CA ARG A 51 45.42 2.57 8.22
C ARG A 51 46.82 2.00 8.51
N GLY A 52 47.04 0.74 8.13
CA GLY A 52 48.29 -0.01 8.40
C GLY A 52 48.40 -0.59 9.81
N ARG A 53 47.40 -0.37 10.68
CA ARG A 53 47.28 -0.88 12.05
C ARG A 53 45.98 -1.68 12.25
N GLU A 54 45.34 -2.11 11.17
CA GLU A 54 44.01 -2.73 11.21
C GLU A 54 43.98 -4.01 12.07
N GLU A 55 45.10 -4.73 12.14
CA GLU A 55 45.27 -5.96 12.94
C GLU A 55 45.41 -5.72 14.45
N GLU A 56 45.60 -4.48 14.90
CA GLU A 56 45.65 -4.14 16.34
C GLU A 56 44.26 -4.22 17.00
N PHE A 57 43.19 -4.17 16.19
CA PHE A 57 41.82 -4.07 16.65
C PHE A 57 41.05 -5.39 16.49
N SER A 58 40.15 -5.69 17.43
CA SER A 58 39.35 -6.91 17.42
C SER A 58 37.96 -6.66 18.02
N LEU A 59 36.97 -7.44 17.56
CA LEU A 59 35.59 -7.36 18.06
C LEU A 59 35.47 -7.68 19.55
N GLN A 60 36.34 -8.54 20.06
CA GLN A 60 36.35 -8.99 21.45
C GLN A 60 36.91 -7.91 22.38
N GLU A 61 38.06 -7.32 22.01
CA GLU A 61 38.77 -6.37 22.86
C GLU A 61 38.33 -4.93 22.65
N HIS A 62 38.10 -4.50 21.41
CA HIS A 62 37.85 -3.08 21.08
C HIS A 62 36.39 -2.82 20.73
N GLY A 63 35.63 -3.88 20.42
CA GLY A 63 34.25 -3.77 19.96
C GLY A 63 34.11 -3.50 18.47
N PHE A 64 35.21 -3.29 17.73
CA PHE A 64 35.22 -3.10 16.28
C PHE A 64 36.45 -3.71 15.63
N VAL A 65 36.39 -3.89 14.31
CA VAL A 65 37.49 -4.40 13.49
C VAL A 65 37.36 -3.92 12.04
N TYR A 66 38.50 -3.76 11.36
CA TYR A 66 38.56 -3.50 9.93
C TYR A 66 39.11 -4.71 9.18
N ARG A 67 38.48 -5.06 8.06
CA ARG A 67 38.85 -6.22 7.24
C ARG A 67 38.80 -5.90 5.76
N SER A 68 39.65 -6.57 4.99
CA SER A 68 39.51 -6.63 3.55
C SER A 68 38.40 -7.61 3.19
N TRP A 69 37.47 -7.19 2.35
CA TRP A 69 36.38 -8.01 1.86
C TRP A 69 35.91 -7.52 0.50
N SER A 70 35.93 -8.40 -0.49
CA SER A 70 35.50 -8.13 -1.87
C SER A 70 34.34 -9.07 -2.22
N PRO A 71 33.09 -8.69 -1.89
CA PRO A 71 31.91 -9.43 -2.32
C PRO A 71 31.80 -9.42 -3.85
N THR A 72 30.96 -10.30 -4.40
CA THR A 72 30.63 -10.25 -5.84
C THR A 72 30.02 -8.89 -6.21
N GLU A 73 30.03 -8.57 -7.51
CA GLU A 73 29.27 -7.42 -7.99
C GLU A 73 27.79 -7.62 -7.65
N VAL A 74 27.20 -6.54 -7.16
CA VAL A 74 25.82 -6.44 -6.68
C VAL A 74 25.28 -5.16 -7.30
N ASP A 75 24.09 -5.24 -7.87
CA ASP A 75 23.35 -4.05 -8.23
C ASP A 75 22.85 -3.38 -6.95
N TRP A 76 23.47 -2.24 -6.62
CA TRP A 76 23.12 -1.53 -5.40
C TRP A 76 21.76 -0.86 -5.50
N ASP A 77 21.18 -0.71 -6.68
CA ASP A 77 19.86 -0.14 -6.91
C ASP A 77 18.73 -1.20 -6.81
N ASP A 78 19.06 -2.50 -6.94
CA ASP A 78 18.11 -3.61 -6.85
C ASP A 78 18.08 -4.24 -5.43
N GLN A 79 16.98 -4.02 -4.70
CA GLN A 79 16.79 -4.62 -3.37
C GLN A 79 16.78 -6.17 -3.41
N LYS A 80 16.25 -6.80 -4.46
CA LYS A 80 16.24 -8.26 -4.58
C LYS A 80 17.63 -8.79 -4.82
N ASP A 81 18.45 -8.14 -5.64
CA ASP A 81 19.84 -8.53 -5.84
C ASP A 81 20.68 -8.31 -4.56
N ILE A 82 20.47 -7.20 -3.84
CA ILE A 82 21.05 -7.03 -2.50
C ILE A 82 20.64 -8.19 -1.59
N ALA A 83 19.35 -8.52 -1.52
CA ALA A 83 18.83 -9.57 -0.64
C ALA A 83 19.27 -10.99 -1.04
N ALA A 84 19.38 -11.28 -2.34
CA ALA A 84 19.72 -12.59 -2.87
C ALA A 84 21.23 -12.81 -2.98
N SER A 85 21.98 -11.76 -3.31
CA SER A 85 23.40 -11.82 -3.61
C SER A 85 24.23 -11.27 -2.46
N TYR A 86 23.97 -10.05 -1.97
CA TYR A 86 24.83 -9.40 -0.97
C TYR A 86 24.59 -9.88 0.47
N VAL A 87 23.33 -10.01 0.88
CA VAL A 87 22.96 -10.36 2.26
C VAL A 87 23.53 -11.72 2.70
N PRO A 88 23.43 -12.80 1.89
CA PRO A 88 24.04 -14.08 2.26
C PRO A 88 25.56 -13.96 2.42
N GLN A 89 26.22 -13.17 1.57
CA GLN A 89 27.67 -12.94 1.67
C GLN A 89 28.04 -12.16 2.94
N VAL A 90 27.23 -11.19 3.38
CA VAL A 90 27.43 -10.49 4.66
C VAL A 90 27.34 -11.48 5.83
N GLN A 91 26.33 -12.35 5.84
CA GLN A 91 26.13 -13.33 6.89
C GLN A 91 27.28 -14.35 6.95
N GLU A 92 27.69 -14.86 5.79
CA GLU A 92 28.82 -15.78 5.69
C GLU A 92 30.12 -15.10 6.14
N PHE A 93 30.38 -13.89 5.66
CA PHE A 93 31.56 -13.13 6.03
C PHE A 93 31.61 -12.84 7.53
N LEU A 94 30.50 -12.40 8.13
CA LEU A 94 30.43 -12.16 9.57
C LEU A 94 30.65 -13.46 10.36
N ALA A 95 30.04 -14.57 9.94
CA ALA A 95 30.24 -15.88 10.58
C ALA A 95 31.73 -16.31 10.55
N GLN A 96 32.43 -16.06 9.43
CA GLN A 96 33.86 -16.31 9.30
C GLN A 96 34.68 -15.42 10.25
N GLN A 97 34.35 -14.13 10.37
CA GLN A 97 35.06 -13.22 11.27
C GLN A 97 34.86 -13.55 12.76
N LEU A 98 33.69 -14.08 13.13
CA LEU A 98 33.42 -14.51 14.50
C LEU A 98 34.08 -15.87 14.83
N ASN A 99 34.41 -16.67 13.82
CA ASN A 99 35.12 -17.95 13.93
C ASN A 99 34.49 -18.92 14.97
N LEU A 100 33.17 -19.02 14.97
CA LEU A 100 32.42 -19.80 15.97
C LEU A 100 32.21 -21.28 15.59
N GLY A 101 32.45 -21.66 14.32
CA GLY A 101 32.27 -23.03 13.82
C GLY A 101 30.89 -23.61 14.18
N ASP A 102 30.85 -24.86 14.64
CA ASP A 102 29.63 -25.57 15.05
C ASP A 102 28.90 -24.95 16.26
N SER A 103 29.53 -23.98 16.92
CA SER A 103 28.94 -23.22 18.02
C SER A 103 27.99 -22.12 17.51
N LEU A 104 28.12 -21.69 16.25
CA LEU A 104 27.16 -20.76 15.63
C LEU A 104 25.84 -21.48 15.35
N LYS A 105 24.80 -21.13 16.12
CA LYS A 105 23.46 -21.70 15.93
C LYS A 105 22.65 -20.94 14.89
N LEU A 106 22.80 -19.62 14.83
CA LEU A 106 22.04 -18.77 13.92
C LEU A 106 22.83 -17.50 13.59
N CYS A 107 22.93 -17.16 12.31
CA CYS A 107 23.38 -15.85 11.84
C CYS A 107 22.36 -15.33 10.82
N LYS A 108 21.67 -14.24 11.16
CA LYS A 108 20.63 -13.63 10.34
C LYS A 108 20.82 -12.12 10.30
N MET A 109 20.64 -11.53 9.12
CA MET A 109 20.56 -10.09 8.97
C MET A 109 19.10 -9.66 9.13
N PHE A 110 18.82 -8.76 10.08
CA PHE A 110 17.45 -8.30 10.37
C PHE A 110 17.16 -6.87 9.85
N ASP A 111 18.20 -6.08 9.58
CA ASP A 111 18.09 -4.71 9.08
C ASP A 111 19.29 -4.36 8.18
N TRP A 112 19.10 -3.42 7.25
CA TRP A 112 20.16 -2.83 6.42
C TRP A 112 19.69 -1.49 5.85
N ARG A 113 20.63 -0.57 5.60
CA ARG A 113 20.36 0.80 5.11
C ARG A 113 21.46 1.33 4.19
N LEU A 114 21.07 2.21 3.27
CA LEU A 114 21.97 3.02 2.45
C LEU A 114 22.08 4.44 3.04
N ARG A 115 23.26 5.08 2.94
CA ARG A 115 23.52 6.44 3.49
C ARG A 115 24.25 7.33 2.49
N LYS A 116 23.91 8.63 2.46
CA LYS A 116 24.52 9.67 1.58
C LYS A 116 24.80 10.97 2.36
N ALA A 117 25.98 11.55 2.16
CA ALA A 117 26.49 12.67 2.95
C ALA A 117 25.82 14.03 2.67
N ASP A 118 25.30 14.27 1.47
CA ASP A 118 24.64 15.52 1.04
C ASP A 118 23.10 15.45 1.08
N SER A 119 22.51 14.41 1.68
CA SER A 119 21.05 14.30 1.81
C SER A 119 20.51 15.50 2.60
N ASP A 120 19.36 16.07 2.25
CA ASP A 120 18.71 17.11 3.06
C ASP A 120 17.92 16.52 4.24
N ASP A 121 17.66 15.22 4.21
CA ASP A 121 16.81 14.52 5.16
C ASP A 121 17.60 14.15 6.43
N ILE A 122 17.26 14.82 7.53
CA ILE A 122 17.77 14.47 8.86
C ILE A 122 16.81 13.46 9.45
N LEU A 123 17.33 12.27 9.77
CA LEU A 123 16.60 11.27 10.56
C LEU A 123 15.23 10.84 10.00
N GLU A 124 14.88 11.14 8.75
CA GLU A 124 13.63 10.67 8.13
C GLU A 124 13.66 9.15 7.91
N ASP A 125 13.13 8.52 8.95
CA ASP A 125 12.33 7.33 8.98
C ASP A 125 13.04 5.97 8.97
N ILE A 126 13.05 5.37 10.17
CA ILE A 126 13.33 3.94 10.35
C ILE A 126 12.18 3.09 9.74
N THR A 127 11.06 3.71 9.34
CA THR A 127 9.91 3.12 8.63
C THR A 127 9.78 3.49 7.16
N GLY A 128 10.63 4.37 6.61
CA GLY A 128 10.49 4.91 5.25
C GLY A 128 10.94 3.96 4.14
N GLY A 129 11.36 2.74 4.49
CA GLY A 129 11.92 1.78 3.55
C GLY A 129 13.45 1.79 3.51
N ARG A 130 14.03 0.63 3.16
CA ARG A 130 15.47 0.34 3.36
C ARG A 130 16.38 1.06 2.35
N MET A 131 15.81 1.72 1.35
CA MET A 131 16.55 2.38 0.26
C MET A 131 16.63 3.91 0.39
N ILE A 132 15.92 4.55 1.33
CA ILE A 132 16.07 6.00 1.59
C ILE A 132 17.48 6.33 2.11
N LYS A 133 18.13 7.32 1.47
CA LYS A 133 19.47 7.79 1.85
C LYS A 133 19.39 8.87 2.92
N ILE A 134 19.51 8.46 4.18
CA ILE A 134 19.58 9.41 5.31
C ILE A 134 20.97 10.04 5.43
N LYS A 135 21.03 11.29 5.94
CA LYS A 135 22.28 11.91 6.39
C LYS A 135 23.02 11.01 7.39
N PRO A 136 24.36 11.02 7.41
CA PRO A 136 25.11 10.39 8.49
C PRO A 136 24.70 10.97 9.86
N ALA A 137 24.57 10.12 10.86
CA ALA A 137 24.20 10.56 12.20
C ALA A 137 25.36 11.38 12.81
N ALA A 138 25.08 12.66 13.08
CA ALA A 138 26.08 13.61 13.58
C ALA A 138 26.32 13.53 15.09
N ILE A 139 25.39 12.94 15.85
CA ILE A 139 25.54 12.69 17.29
C ILE A 139 26.18 11.33 17.52
N VAL A 140 27.07 11.24 18.52
CA VAL A 140 27.64 9.96 18.97
C VAL A 140 26.56 9.12 19.66
N HIS A 141 26.32 7.92 19.14
CA HIS A 141 25.22 7.06 19.57
C HIS A 141 25.56 5.56 19.45
N ILE A 142 24.68 4.73 20.00
CA ILE A 142 24.62 3.28 19.79
C ILE A 142 23.19 2.95 19.33
N ASP A 143 23.06 2.22 18.22
CA ASP A 143 21.77 2.07 17.53
C ASP A 143 20.67 1.37 18.32
N GLN A 144 21.04 0.51 19.28
CA GLN A 144 20.10 -0.23 20.11
C GLN A 144 20.55 -0.27 21.57
N THR A 145 19.58 -0.16 22.48
CA THR A 145 19.76 -0.60 23.87
C THR A 145 19.53 -2.11 23.98
N PRO A 146 19.91 -2.76 25.09
CA PRO A 146 19.69 -4.20 25.29
C PRO A 146 18.24 -4.63 25.09
N LEU A 147 17.29 -3.79 25.54
CA LEU A 147 15.87 -4.10 25.39
C LEU A 147 15.43 -4.04 23.92
N ASP A 148 15.85 -3.01 23.17
CA ASP A 148 15.57 -2.90 21.73
C ASP A 148 16.25 -4.03 20.95
N ALA A 149 17.49 -4.39 21.30
CA ALA A 149 18.22 -5.48 20.67
C ALA A 149 17.48 -6.82 20.77
N LEU A 150 16.88 -7.12 21.93
CA LEU A 150 16.07 -8.32 22.13
C LEU A 150 14.71 -8.23 21.41
N ASP A 151 14.10 -7.03 21.33
CA ASP A 151 12.87 -6.84 20.57
C ASP A 151 13.10 -6.99 19.06
N ARG A 152 14.25 -6.55 18.53
CA ARG A 152 14.60 -6.71 17.12
C ARG A 152 14.75 -8.15 16.66
N MET A 153 15.00 -9.08 17.58
CA MET A 153 14.96 -10.51 17.24
C MET A 153 13.56 -10.95 16.77
N ASN A 154 12.49 -10.30 17.23
CA ASN A 154 11.12 -10.59 16.80
C ASN A 154 10.87 -10.26 15.31
N LEU A 155 11.79 -9.54 14.65
CA LEU A 155 11.72 -9.28 13.20
C LEU A 155 12.06 -10.52 12.36
N ILE A 156 12.76 -11.49 12.94
CA ILE A 156 13.31 -12.65 12.24
C ILE A 156 12.94 -13.99 12.90
N LEU A 157 12.46 -13.96 14.14
CA LEU A 157 12.11 -15.13 14.94
C LEU A 157 10.73 -14.91 15.59
N SER A 158 9.95 -15.98 15.73
CA SER A 158 8.79 -15.94 16.62
C SER A 158 9.22 -15.78 18.06
N LYS A 159 8.28 -15.36 18.92
CA LYS A 159 8.55 -15.15 20.35
C LYS A 159 9.06 -16.42 21.03
N ASP A 160 8.47 -17.58 20.72
CA ASP A 160 8.83 -18.86 21.31
C ASP A 160 10.23 -19.32 20.84
N GLU A 161 10.54 -19.20 19.54
CA GLU A 161 11.88 -19.49 19.01
C GLU A 161 12.95 -18.58 19.60
N ARG A 162 12.63 -17.28 19.75
CA ARG A 162 13.53 -16.31 20.38
C ARG A 162 13.80 -16.69 21.83
N ASP A 163 12.75 -16.96 22.62
CA ASP A 163 12.88 -17.27 24.05
C ASP A 163 13.62 -18.60 24.26
N GLU A 164 13.37 -19.60 23.40
CA GLU A 164 14.13 -20.85 23.38
C GLU A 164 15.61 -20.60 23.07
N LEU A 165 15.93 -19.84 22.01
CA LEU A 165 17.31 -19.52 21.63
C LEU A 165 18.02 -18.73 22.72
N LEU A 166 17.36 -17.73 23.32
CA LEU A 166 17.92 -16.94 24.42
C LEU A 166 18.22 -17.79 25.66
N SER A 167 17.47 -18.88 25.90
CA SER A 167 17.73 -19.79 27.02
C SER A 167 18.98 -20.66 26.83
N GLN A 168 19.42 -20.85 25.59
CA GLN A 168 20.49 -21.80 25.24
C GLN A 168 21.74 -21.13 24.67
N CYS A 169 21.61 -19.93 24.07
CA CYS A 169 22.64 -19.31 23.26
C CYS A 169 22.96 -17.88 23.71
N ARG A 170 24.23 -17.50 23.55
CA ARG A 170 24.65 -16.10 23.59
C ARG A 170 24.18 -15.41 22.30
N VAL A 171 23.57 -14.24 22.43
CA VAL A 171 23.11 -13.42 21.31
C VAL A 171 23.99 -12.20 21.17
N GLN A 172 24.41 -11.91 19.94
CA GLN A 172 25.23 -10.74 19.63
C GLN A 172 24.67 -10.05 18.39
N ILE A 173 24.70 -8.71 18.37
CA ILE A 173 24.33 -7.88 17.23
C ILE A 173 25.56 -7.08 16.80
N PHE A 174 25.81 -7.08 15.49
CA PHE A 174 26.90 -6.35 14.87
C PHE A 174 26.34 -5.51 13.71
N ASN A 175 26.90 -4.32 13.54
CA ASN A 175 26.81 -3.58 12.30
C ASN A 175 27.98 -3.96 11.39
N VAL A 176 27.69 -4.14 10.10
CA VAL A 176 28.69 -4.39 9.06
C VAL A 176 28.63 -3.22 8.09
N TRP A 177 29.61 -2.32 8.19
CA TRP A 177 29.67 -1.09 7.40
C TRP A 177 30.70 -1.19 6.29
N ARG A 178 30.26 -1.01 5.04
CA ARG A 178 31.10 -1.05 3.85
C ARG A 178 30.75 0.08 2.88
N PRO A 179 31.74 0.81 2.33
CA PRO A 179 31.52 1.74 1.23
C PRO A 179 31.10 1.00 -0.05
N ILE A 180 30.18 1.58 -0.81
CA ILE A 180 29.87 1.10 -2.18
C ILE A 180 30.67 1.87 -3.25
N ILE A 181 31.13 3.08 -2.89
CA ILE A 181 32.00 3.92 -3.72
C ILE A 181 33.46 3.45 -3.67
N LYS A 182 34.24 3.82 -4.68
CA LYS A 182 35.64 3.37 -4.81
C LYS A 182 36.50 3.73 -3.60
N VAL A 183 36.37 4.96 -3.09
CA VAL A 183 37.12 5.48 -1.94
C VAL A 183 36.21 6.44 -1.18
N VAL A 184 36.23 6.37 0.15
CA VAL A 184 35.59 7.37 1.03
C VAL A 184 36.52 8.55 1.20
N GLU A 185 36.10 9.70 0.68
CA GLU A 185 36.87 10.96 0.70
C GLU A 185 36.28 12.01 1.65
N ASN A 186 34.99 11.89 2.01
CA ASN A 186 34.29 12.76 2.96
C ASN A 186 33.37 11.95 3.89
N TRP A 187 33.10 12.48 5.10
CA TRP A 187 32.22 11.85 6.10
C TRP A 187 32.52 10.37 6.43
N PRO A 188 33.77 10.00 6.78
CA PRO A 188 34.08 8.63 7.17
C PRO A 188 33.36 8.19 8.45
N LEU A 189 33.03 6.90 8.52
CA LEU A 189 32.55 6.27 9.75
C LEU A 189 33.66 6.33 10.80
N THR A 190 33.27 6.71 12.01
CA THR A 190 34.14 6.75 13.18
C THR A 190 33.53 5.94 14.30
N VAL A 191 34.37 5.11 14.93
CA VAL A 191 33.98 4.16 15.98
C VAL A 191 34.82 4.40 17.23
N CYS A 192 34.20 4.29 18.39
CA CYS A 192 34.86 4.44 19.69
C CYS A 192 35.34 3.10 20.23
N ASP A 193 36.52 3.05 20.83
CA ASP A 193 36.98 1.88 21.59
C ASP A 193 36.03 1.65 22.77
N ALA A 194 35.32 0.52 22.74
CA ALA A 194 34.29 0.19 23.72
C ALA A 194 34.84 0.10 25.15
N ARG A 195 36.14 -0.17 25.34
CA ARG A 195 36.77 -0.22 26.68
C ARG A 195 36.82 1.14 27.37
N THR A 196 36.67 2.21 26.59
CA THR A 196 36.71 3.60 27.07
C THR A 196 35.33 4.15 27.42
N VAL A 197 34.29 3.34 27.27
CA VAL A 197 32.88 3.71 27.43
C VAL A 197 32.30 3.02 28.66
N THR A 198 31.53 3.75 29.45
CA THR A 198 30.78 3.22 30.59
C THR A 198 29.29 3.53 30.43
N LEU A 199 28.43 2.79 31.13
CA LEU A 199 26.97 3.03 31.11
C LEU A 199 26.61 4.45 31.58
N ASP A 200 27.39 5.02 32.50
CA ASP A 200 27.17 6.39 32.99
C ASP A 200 27.37 7.44 31.89
N ASP A 201 28.20 7.11 30.88
CA ASP A 201 28.44 7.98 29.72
C ASP A 201 27.30 7.89 28.68
N LEU A 202 26.30 7.03 28.87
CA LEU A 202 25.20 6.82 27.92
C LEU A 202 23.86 7.24 28.54
N GLU A 203 22.92 7.66 27.70
CA GLU A 203 21.53 7.93 28.06
C GLU A 203 20.60 7.24 27.07
N GLU A 204 19.56 6.56 27.55
CA GLU A 204 18.60 5.86 26.69
C GLU A 204 17.63 6.86 26.04
N LEU A 205 17.62 6.86 24.71
CA LEU A 205 16.75 7.67 23.86
C LEU A 205 15.54 6.85 23.39
N GLU A 206 14.34 7.42 23.57
CA GLU A 206 13.10 6.91 22.99
C GLU A 206 12.85 7.51 21.60
N LEU A 207 12.91 6.67 20.57
CA LEU A 207 12.54 7.02 19.20
C LEU A 207 11.07 6.66 18.99
N LEU A 208 10.22 7.69 18.96
CA LEU A 208 8.76 7.56 18.88
C LEU A 208 8.32 7.54 17.41
N THR A 209 7.81 6.39 16.94
CA THR A 209 7.26 6.17 15.59
C THR A 209 5.76 5.83 15.66
N GLU A 210 5.07 5.80 14.51
CA GLU A 210 3.64 5.48 14.46
C GLU A 210 3.39 4.07 15.02
N GLY A 211 2.82 4.02 16.23
CA GLY A 211 2.47 2.78 16.94
C GLY A 211 3.63 2.03 17.61
N LYS A 212 4.87 2.55 17.63
CA LYS A 212 6.02 1.87 18.27
C LYS A 212 7.03 2.83 18.91
N VAL A 213 7.60 2.40 20.03
CA VAL A 213 8.76 3.04 20.68
C VAL A 213 9.99 2.17 20.42
N ARG A 214 11.06 2.77 19.88
CA ARG A 214 12.37 2.12 19.72
C ARG A 214 13.37 2.75 20.67
N LEU A 215 14.38 2.00 21.11
CA LEU A 215 15.36 2.49 22.09
C LEU A 215 16.78 2.48 21.53
N SER A 216 17.49 3.60 21.68
CA SER A 216 18.89 3.80 21.29
C SER A 216 19.66 4.42 22.47
N TYR A 217 20.99 4.43 22.45
CA TYR A 217 21.78 5.22 23.39
C TYR A 217 22.35 6.47 22.73
N LEU A 218 22.22 7.63 23.39
CA LEU A 218 23.00 8.83 23.10
C LEU A 218 24.19 8.91 24.05
N ALA A 219 25.36 9.28 23.53
CA ALA A 219 26.55 9.45 24.35
C ALA A 219 26.64 10.87 24.94
N LYS A 220 26.97 10.95 26.23
CA LYS A 220 27.44 12.15 26.90
C LYS A 220 28.92 12.34 26.57
N TRP A 221 29.39 13.57 26.56
CA TRP A 221 30.81 13.82 26.35
C TRP A 221 31.66 13.21 27.48
N SER A 222 32.78 12.59 27.11
CA SER A 222 33.78 12.01 28.01
C SER A 222 35.19 12.19 27.44
N ASP A 223 36.14 12.59 28.27
CA ASP A 223 37.57 12.74 27.91
C ASP A 223 38.29 11.38 27.74
N LYS A 224 37.64 10.30 28.17
CA LYS A 224 38.13 8.93 28.06
C LYS A 224 37.94 8.34 26.68
N TYR A 225 36.97 8.82 25.90
CA TYR A 225 36.66 8.28 24.58
C TYR A 225 37.88 8.30 23.65
N ARG A 226 38.09 7.19 22.95
CA ARG A 226 39.13 7.04 21.93
C ARG A 226 38.48 6.62 20.62
N PHE A 227 38.57 7.49 19.62
CA PHE A 227 37.91 7.32 18.34
C PHE A 227 38.89 6.91 17.26
N TYR A 228 38.43 6.03 16.39
CA TYR A 228 39.21 5.43 15.33
C TYR A 228 38.42 5.47 14.02
N TYR A 229 39.12 5.69 12.92
CA TYR A 229 38.57 5.62 11.56
C TYR A 229 39.60 5.01 10.61
N LEU A 230 39.15 4.57 9.43
CA LEU A 230 40.04 4.07 8.38
C LEU A 230 40.11 5.07 7.23
N SER A 231 41.27 5.69 7.03
CA SER A 231 41.43 6.67 5.93
C SER A 231 41.41 6.02 4.55
N GLN A 232 40.83 6.74 3.57
CA GLN A 232 40.70 6.26 2.18
C GLN A 232 40.07 4.88 2.08
N MET A 233 39.12 4.58 2.97
CA MET A 233 38.46 3.28 2.99
C MET A 233 37.75 3.02 1.65
N THR A 234 38.04 1.87 1.04
CA THR A 234 37.54 1.51 -0.28
C THR A 234 36.33 0.58 -0.19
N ASN A 235 35.66 0.34 -1.32
CA ASN A 235 34.65 -0.72 -1.41
C ASN A 235 35.23 -2.15 -1.31
N LYS A 236 36.52 -2.32 -1.04
CA LYS A 236 37.12 -3.63 -0.76
C LYS A 236 37.40 -3.82 0.73
N GLU A 237 36.89 -2.91 1.56
CA GLU A 237 37.15 -2.87 2.99
C GLU A 237 35.83 -2.72 3.74
N VAL A 238 35.78 -3.30 4.94
CA VAL A 238 34.59 -3.34 5.78
C VAL A 238 34.97 -3.11 7.23
N CYS A 239 34.16 -2.32 7.92
CA CYS A 239 34.23 -2.10 9.36
C CYS A 239 33.10 -2.91 10.00
N ILE A 240 33.43 -3.82 10.91
CA ILE A 240 32.45 -4.53 11.72
C ILE A 240 32.55 -3.98 13.13
N PHE A 241 31.42 -3.61 13.72
CA PHE A 241 31.40 -3.15 15.11
C PHE A 241 30.17 -3.67 15.85
N LYS A 242 30.37 -3.97 17.12
CA LYS A 242 29.41 -4.61 17.99
C LYS A 242 28.40 -3.59 18.50
N ILE A 243 27.12 -3.94 18.48
CA ILE A 243 26.04 -3.14 19.06
C ILE A 243 25.52 -3.75 20.35
N PHE A 244 25.35 -5.08 20.39
CA PHE A 244 24.80 -5.77 21.57
C PHE A 244 25.45 -7.13 21.79
N ASP A 245 25.49 -7.55 23.06
CA ASP A 245 26.02 -8.85 23.49
C ASP A 245 25.36 -9.32 24.79
N SER A 246 24.58 -10.39 24.74
CA SER A 246 23.79 -10.87 25.87
C SER A 246 24.63 -11.42 27.02
N ALA A 247 25.89 -11.80 26.78
CA ALA A 247 26.80 -12.30 27.82
C ALA A 247 27.17 -11.23 28.88
N ALA A 248 26.73 -10.00 28.64
CA ALA A 248 26.90 -8.89 29.57
C ALA A 248 25.78 -8.70 30.57
N TRP A 249 24.69 -9.45 30.43
CA TRP A 249 23.55 -9.38 31.33
C TRP A 249 23.30 -10.71 32.07
N ASP A 250 24.05 -11.76 31.74
CA ASP A 250 24.00 -13.08 32.39
C ASP A 250 25.19 -13.35 33.35
N GLY A 251 26.07 -12.36 33.55
CA GLY A 251 27.24 -12.44 34.44
C GLY A 251 28.37 -13.34 33.94
N ARG A 252 28.36 -13.77 32.67
CA ARG A 252 29.34 -14.73 32.13
C ARG A 252 30.60 -14.11 31.54
N THR A 253 30.68 -12.78 31.40
CA THR A 253 31.89 -12.07 30.93
C THR A 253 32.13 -10.74 31.65
N ASP A 254 33.38 -10.26 31.64
CA ASP A 254 33.80 -8.97 32.20
C ASP A 254 33.35 -7.82 31.27
N ILE A 255 32.44 -6.98 31.77
CA ILE A 255 31.54 -6.13 30.97
C ILE A 255 32.11 -4.72 30.80
N LYS A 256 32.93 -4.55 29.76
CA LYS A 256 33.20 -3.22 29.19
C LYS A 256 32.97 -3.18 27.67
N THR A 257 33.28 -4.26 26.96
CA THR A 257 33.18 -4.34 25.48
C THR A 257 31.82 -4.82 24.95
N SER A 258 30.80 -4.78 25.81
CA SER A 258 29.47 -5.37 25.59
C SER A 258 28.32 -4.36 25.65
N LEU A 259 28.63 -3.10 25.95
CA LEU A 259 27.68 -1.97 25.94
C LEU A 259 27.35 -1.47 24.52
N GLY A 260 28.01 -2.04 23.50
CA GLY A 260 28.01 -1.55 22.13
C GLY A 260 29.14 -0.57 21.87
N CYS A 261 29.41 -0.31 20.60
CA CYS A 261 30.45 0.60 20.13
C CYS A 261 29.83 1.95 19.73
N PRO A 262 30.03 3.03 20.51
CA PRO A 262 29.59 4.36 20.10
C PRO A 262 30.22 4.76 18.77
N HIS A 263 29.41 5.33 17.89
CA HIS A 263 29.86 5.68 16.56
C HIS A 263 29.13 6.91 16.02
N THR A 264 29.74 7.53 15.03
CA THR A 264 29.24 8.72 14.34
C THR A 264 29.96 8.86 13.00
N ALA A 265 29.61 9.87 12.22
CA ALA A 265 30.41 10.32 11.09
C ALA A 265 30.85 11.76 11.32
N PHE A 266 32.04 12.12 10.83
CA PHE A 266 32.59 13.47 10.99
C PHE A 266 33.07 14.01 9.65
N ASN A 267 33.08 15.32 9.47
CA ASN A 267 33.69 15.94 8.30
C ASN A 267 35.17 16.24 8.59
N PRO A 268 36.13 15.68 7.83
CA PRO A 268 37.54 16.04 7.97
C PRO A 268 37.78 17.51 7.61
N ASP A 269 38.52 18.24 8.44
CA ASP A 269 38.83 19.65 8.17
C ASP A 269 39.62 19.82 6.86
N GLY A 270 39.12 20.66 5.95
CA GLY A 270 39.80 21.04 4.71
C GLY A 270 39.59 20.13 3.49
N ALA A 271 38.62 19.21 3.51
CA ALA A 271 38.28 18.37 2.34
C ALA A 271 37.62 19.20 1.20
N PRO A 272 38.12 19.14 -0.06
CA PRO A 272 37.47 19.77 -1.22
C PRO A 272 36.03 19.27 -1.46
N ALA A 273 35.21 20.07 -2.14
CA ALA A 273 33.85 19.71 -2.54
C ALA A 273 33.86 18.58 -3.60
N PHE A 274 33.74 17.33 -3.15
CA PHE A 274 33.69 16.14 -4.00
C PHE A 274 32.24 15.65 -4.24
N PRO A 275 31.98 14.89 -5.33
CA PRO A 275 30.66 14.38 -5.64
C PRO A 275 30.16 13.35 -4.59
N PRO A 276 28.87 13.38 -4.22
CA PRO A 276 28.31 12.50 -3.20
C PRO A 276 27.70 11.18 -3.75
N ARG A 277 27.54 10.16 -2.88
CA ARG A 277 27.23 8.71 -3.12
C ARG A 277 25.75 8.34 -3.46
N GLU A 278 25.39 7.20 -4.13
CA GLU A 278 23.99 6.88 -4.56
C GLU A 278 23.41 5.41 -4.38
N SER A 279 22.05 5.25 -4.27
CA SER A 279 21.05 4.16 -4.62
C SER A 279 19.53 4.27 -4.07
N VAL A 280 18.47 3.57 -4.62
CA VAL A 280 17.05 4.02 -4.93
C VAL A 280 15.79 3.24 -4.38
N GLU A 281 14.62 3.91 -4.15
CA GLU A 281 13.31 3.30 -3.74
C GLU A 281 12.10 3.41 -4.70
N ILE A 282 12.05 4.36 -5.64
CA ILE A 282 11.08 4.30 -6.75
C ILE A 282 11.46 3.18 -7.72
N SER A 283 12.77 3.02 -7.98
CA SER A 283 13.32 1.98 -8.84
C SER A 283 12.92 0.59 -8.41
N LYS A 284 12.91 0.23 -7.11
CA LYS A 284 12.51 -1.11 -6.67
C LYS A 284 11.11 -1.53 -7.18
N HIS A 285 10.12 -0.66 -7.05
CA HIS A 285 8.76 -0.98 -7.51
C HIS A 285 8.64 -0.93 -9.03
N CYS A 286 9.38 -0.02 -9.69
CA CYS A 286 9.53 -0.02 -11.15
C CYS A 286 10.21 -1.31 -11.63
N GLU A 287 11.36 -1.70 -11.11
CA GLU A 287 12.11 -2.93 -11.39
C GLU A 287 11.28 -4.19 -11.15
N ALA A 288 10.50 -4.24 -10.07
CA ALA A 288 9.61 -5.36 -9.82
C ALA A 288 8.55 -5.49 -10.93
N LEU A 289 8.01 -4.36 -11.40
CA LEU A 289 7.06 -4.32 -12.51
C LEU A 289 7.76 -4.61 -13.84
N ASP A 290 8.92 -4.04 -14.11
CA ASP A 290 9.71 -4.22 -15.33
C ASP A 290 10.16 -5.68 -15.49
N ALA A 291 10.67 -6.29 -14.42
CA ALA A 291 11.06 -7.70 -14.41
C ALA A 291 9.87 -8.62 -14.67
N TYR A 292 8.70 -8.28 -14.13
CA TYR A 292 7.47 -9.04 -14.37
C TYR A 292 6.93 -8.84 -15.79
N ILE A 293 6.97 -7.62 -16.31
CA ILE A 293 6.65 -7.31 -17.71
C ILE A 293 7.55 -8.11 -18.64
N ALA A 294 8.85 -8.16 -18.35
CA ALA A 294 9.82 -8.94 -19.12
C ALA A 294 9.57 -10.45 -19.02
N SER A 295 9.31 -10.99 -17.82
CA SER A 295 9.08 -12.44 -17.63
C SER A 295 7.82 -12.94 -18.31
N GLU A 296 6.76 -12.15 -18.29
CA GLU A 296 5.47 -12.47 -18.94
C GLU A 296 5.44 -12.05 -20.43
N GLN A 297 6.53 -11.48 -20.96
CA GLN A 297 6.65 -11.01 -22.35
C GLN A 297 5.57 -9.99 -22.73
N MET A 298 5.26 -9.09 -21.80
CA MET A 298 4.21 -8.10 -21.97
C MET A 298 4.72 -6.78 -22.53
N PRO A 299 3.85 -5.99 -23.19
CA PRO A 299 4.24 -4.68 -23.70
C PRO A 299 4.55 -3.74 -22.54
N GLU A 300 5.66 -3.00 -22.66
CA GLU A 300 6.01 -1.96 -21.70
C GLU A 300 4.96 -0.84 -21.71
N PRO A 301 4.53 -0.35 -20.52
CA PRO A 301 3.71 0.84 -20.41
C PRO A 301 4.45 2.04 -20.99
N SER A 302 3.82 2.73 -21.93
CA SER A 302 4.40 3.92 -22.54
C SER A 302 3.29 4.91 -22.88
N LEU A 303 3.59 6.20 -22.73
CA LEU A 303 2.68 7.28 -23.16
C LEU A 303 2.62 7.41 -24.69
N GLU A 304 3.53 6.74 -25.41
CA GLU A 304 3.67 6.78 -26.87
C GLU A 304 3.22 5.48 -27.55
N SER A 305 2.82 4.46 -26.78
CA SER A 305 2.41 3.17 -27.36
C SER A 305 1.09 3.28 -28.12
N GLY A 306 0.87 2.34 -29.04
CA GLY A 306 -0.40 2.20 -29.75
C GLY A 306 -1.47 1.44 -28.98
N ASP A 307 -1.15 0.89 -27.80
CA ASP A 307 -2.02 -0.02 -27.06
C ASP A 307 -2.98 0.76 -26.14
N PRO A 308 -4.31 0.74 -26.38
CA PRO A 308 -5.30 1.43 -25.55
C PRO A 308 -5.65 0.67 -24.25
N SER A 309 -5.02 -0.48 -24.02
CA SER A 309 -5.35 -1.34 -22.90
C SER A 309 -4.89 -0.71 -21.59
N ASP A 310 -5.74 -0.77 -20.58
CA ASP A 310 -5.29 -0.57 -19.20
C ASP A 310 -4.21 -1.59 -18.86
N PHE A 311 -3.45 -1.34 -17.80
CA PHE A 311 -2.40 -2.26 -17.31
C PHE A 311 -3.01 -3.65 -17.00
N ARG A 312 -2.97 -4.57 -17.97
CA ARG A 312 -3.68 -5.87 -17.93
C ARG A 312 -2.85 -6.93 -17.21
N PHE A 313 -2.68 -6.81 -15.90
CA PHE A 313 -2.11 -7.91 -15.12
C PHE A 313 -2.94 -8.15 -13.85
N ILE A 314 -4.05 -8.86 -13.94
CA ILE A 314 -4.50 -9.77 -12.88
C ILE A 314 -5.31 -10.89 -13.55
N GLU A 315 -4.63 -11.92 -14.05
CA GLU A 315 -5.02 -13.25 -13.60
C GLU A 315 -4.21 -13.50 -12.33
N ALA A 316 -4.91 -13.54 -11.20
CA ALA A 316 -4.61 -14.00 -9.83
C ALA A 316 -3.19 -14.35 -9.28
N THR A 317 -2.06 -14.25 -9.98
CA THR A 317 -0.90 -15.11 -9.67
C THR A 317 0.30 -14.48 -8.95
N SER A 318 0.45 -13.14 -8.89
CA SER A 318 1.46 -12.53 -7.99
C SER A 318 0.91 -11.40 -7.13
N PRO A 319 0.50 -11.75 -5.90
CA PRO A 319 0.24 -10.80 -4.82
C PRO A 319 1.27 -9.66 -4.69
N GLU A 320 2.54 -9.98 -4.86
CA GLU A 320 3.69 -9.09 -4.65
C GLU A 320 3.77 -8.00 -5.72
N ILE A 321 3.46 -8.32 -6.97
CA ILE A 321 3.45 -7.36 -8.07
C ILE A 321 2.32 -6.35 -7.92
N ARG A 322 1.14 -6.81 -7.47
CA ARG A 322 0.00 -5.94 -7.20
C ARG A 322 0.30 -4.94 -6.08
N ALA A 323 0.89 -5.42 -4.99
CA ALA A 323 1.35 -4.58 -3.89
C ALA A 323 2.40 -3.57 -4.37
N SER A 324 3.33 -4.00 -5.23
CA SER A 324 4.36 -3.11 -5.79
C SER A 324 3.76 -2.00 -6.66
N ARG A 325 2.74 -2.29 -7.46
CA ARG A 325 2.03 -1.29 -8.25
C ARG A 325 1.27 -0.29 -7.38
N GLN A 326 0.57 -0.76 -6.33
CA GLN A 326 -0.13 0.14 -5.40
C GLN A 326 0.86 1.05 -4.66
N ALA A 327 1.98 0.51 -4.18
CA ALA A 327 3.02 1.28 -3.53
C ALA A 327 3.62 2.33 -4.48
N LEU A 328 3.91 1.98 -5.74
CA LEU A 328 4.41 2.92 -6.74
C LEU A 328 3.43 4.09 -6.98
N LEU A 329 2.13 3.80 -7.10
CA LEU A 329 1.09 4.83 -7.25
C LEU A 329 1.04 5.76 -6.03
N ASP A 330 1.11 5.18 -4.83
CA ASP A 330 1.06 5.93 -3.56
C ASP A 330 2.29 6.84 -3.39
N MET A 331 3.47 6.33 -3.70
CA MET A 331 4.73 7.08 -3.66
C MET A 331 4.75 8.20 -4.69
N ALA A 332 4.27 7.96 -5.91
CA ALA A 332 4.21 8.98 -6.95
C ALA A 332 3.27 10.13 -6.57
N GLU A 333 2.09 9.82 -6.00
CA GLU A 333 1.18 10.85 -5.49
C GLU A 333 1.76 11.58 -4.28
N THR A 334 2.37 10.86 -3.34
CA THR A 334 3.00 11.47 -2.16
C THR A 334 4.12 12.42 -2.56
N LEU A 335 4.98 12.04 -3.51
CA LEU A 335 6.04 12.89 -4.03
C LEU A 335 5.47 14.14 -4.72
N HIS A 336 4.43 13.98 -5.52
CA HIS A 336 3.73 15.10 -6.14
C HIS A 336 3.17 16.07 -5.07
N ASP A 337 2.49 15.55 -4.06
CA ASP A 337 1.85 16.34 -3.01
C ASP A 337 2.86 17.07 -2.13
N LEU A 338 3.97 16.41 -1.76
CA LEU A 338 5.09 17.04 -1.05
C LEU A 338 5.72 18.17 -1.86
N ALA A 339 5.94 17.96 -3.17
CA ALA A 339 6.50 18.97 -4.05
C ALA A 339 5.53 20.15 -4.29
N ALA A 340 4.23 19.89 -4.33
CA ALA A 340 3.20 20.91 -4.53
C ALA A 340 2.99 21.76 -3.26
N GLY A 341 3.10 21.14 -2.08
CA GLY A 341 2.86 21.76 -0.79
C GLY A 341 1.37 21.86 -0.42
N PRO A 342 1.07 22.10 0.88
CA PRO A 342 -0.27 21.91 1.44
C PRO A 342 -1.34 22.84 0.86
N ALA A 343 -1.00 24.07 0.50
CA ALA A 343 -1.95 25.00 -0.11
C ALA A 343 -2.37 24.54 -1.51
N ALA A 344 -1.41 24.03 -2.30
CA ALA A 344 -1.67 23.50 -3.63
C ALA A 344 -2.56 22.25 -3.58
N MET A 345 -2.32 21.36 -2.61
CA MET A 345 -3.14 20.14 -2.41
C MET A 345 -4.64 20.43 -2.19
N LEU A 346 -4.98 21.59 -1.63
CA LEU A 346 -6.38 22.00 -1.41
C LEU A 346 -6.94 22.83 -2.57
N VAL A 347 -6.20 23.86 -2.98
CA VAL A 347 -6.71 24.88 -3.92
C VAL A 347 -6.63 24.39 -5.36
N TRP A 348 -5.57 23.69 -5.75
CA TRP A 348 -5.40 23.27 -7.15
C TRP A 348 -6.36 22.19 -7.61
N PRO A 349 -6.62 21.10 -6.87
CA PRO A 349 -7.64 20.15 -7.27
C PRO A 349 -9.03 20.79 -7.39
N ALA A 350 -9.41 21.66 -6.44
CA ALA A 350 -10.68 22.38 -6.46
C ALA A 350 -10.81 23.28 -7.70
N LEU A 351 -9.72 23.96 -8.10
CA LEU A 351 -9.73 24.81 -9.30
C LEU A 351 -9.69 24.00 -10.60
N THR A 352 -8.84 22.97 -10.69
CA THR A 352 -8.47 22.35 -11.97
C THR A 352 -9.32 21.13 -12.33
N THR A 353 -9.80 20.37 -11.34
CA THR A 353 -10.60 19.15 -11.57
C THR A 353 -11.87 19.42 -12.39
N PRO A 354 -12.66 20.49 -12.12
CA PRO A 354 -13.83 20.80 -12.94
C PRO A 354 -13.49 20.97 -14.44
N TYR A 355 -12.36 21.61 -14.75
CA TYR A 355 -11.92 21.80 -16.14
C TYR A 355 -11.34 20.53 -16.76
N ARG A 356 -10.74 19.64 -15.96
CA ARG A 356 -10.34 18.30 -16.41
C ARG A 356 -11.56 17.47 -16.81
N LEU A 357 -12.60 17.43 -15.97
CA LEU A 357 -13.85 16.74 -16.27
C LEU A 357 -14.57 17.34 -17.48
N MET A 358 -14.64 18.68 -17.55
CA MET A 358 -15.16 19.40 -18.72
C MET A 358 -14.40 19.02 -19.99
N THR A 359 -13.08 18.88 -19.94
CA THR A 359 -12.25 18.50 -21.10
C THR A 359 -12.64 17.11 -21.60
N LEU A 360 -12.68 16.10 -20.72
CA LEU A 360 -13.10 14.75 -21.10
C LEU A 360 -14.51 14.73 -21.70
N ARG A 361 -15.45 15.45 -21.09
CA ARG A 361 -16.83 15.57 -21.58
C ARG A 361 -16.89 16.24 -22.95
N THR A 362 -16.05 17.26 -23.17
CA THR A 362 -15.93 17.97 -24.45
C THR A 362 -15.37 17.06 -25.54
N LEU A 363 -14.32 16.30 -25.24
CA LEU A 363 -13.75 15.31 -26.18
C LEU A 363 -14.81 14.33 -26.68
N GLN A 364 -15.61 13.76 -25.76
CA GLN A 364 -16.69 12.83 -26.09
C GLN A 364 -17.84 13.51 -26.84
N ARG A 365 -18.29 14.68 -26.37
CA ARG A 365 -19.44 15.41 -26.93
C ARG A 365 -19.20 15.85 -28.37
N PHE A 366 -18.00 16.34 -28.67
CA PHE A 366 -17.63 16.84 -29.99
C PHE A 366 -16.92 15.81 -30.85
N ARG A 367 -16.76 14.57 -30.35
CA ARG A 367 -16.15 13.47 -31.10
C ARG A 367 -14.76 13.83 -31.64
N ILE A 368 -14.00 14.54 -30.80
CA ILE A 368 -12.65 15.01 -31.13
C ILE A 368 -11.71 13.82 -31.37
N PRO A 369 -11.71 12.75 -30.55
CA PRO A 369 -10.87 11.58 -30.82
C PRO A 369 -11.10 10.99 -32.21
N GLU A 370 -12.34 10.92 -32.70
CA GLU A 370 -12.64 10.38 -34.04
C GLU A 370 -12.09 11.22 -35.20
N ALA A 371 -11.80 12.50 -34.97
CA ALA A 371 -11.25 13.40 -35.97
C ALA A 371 -9.71 13.36 -36.04
N VAL A 372 -9.05 12.64 -35.14
CA VAL A 372 -7.61 12.39 -35.17
C VAL A 372 -7.36 11.00 -35.77
N PRO A 373 -6.57 10.87 -36.84
CA PRO A 373 -6.24 9.57 -37.39
C PRO A 373 -5.45 8.69 -36.41
N LEU A 374 -5.75 7.38 -36.37
CA LEU A 374 -5.09 6.43 -35.46
C LEU A 374 -3.62 6.16 -35.82
N SER A 375 -3.18 6.41 -37.05
CA SER A 375 -1.84 6.00 -37.55
C SER A 375 -0.93 7.17 -37.95
N GLU A 376 -1.42 8.40 -37.92
CA GLU A 376 -0.70 9.57 -38.41
C GLU A 376 -1.03 10.81 -37.57
N GLU A 377 -0.13 11.79 -37.58
CA GLU A 377 -0.40 13.09 -36.98
C GLU A 377 -1.27 13.95 -37.92
N ILE A 378 -2.09 14.82 -37.35
CA ILE A 378 -2.95 15.75 -38.10
C ILE A 378 -2.83 17.16 -37.54
N SER A 379 -3.05 18.19 -38.37
CA SER A 379 -3.04 19.56 -37.88
C SER A 379 -4.28 19.86 -37.03
N LEU A 380 -4.13 20.66 -35.97
CA LEU A 380 -5.25 21.11 -35.14
C LEU A 380 -6.35 21.82 -35.95
N LYS A 381 -5.93 22.55 -37.01
CA LYS A 381 -6.84 23.17 -37.98
C LYS A 381 -7.70 22.13 -38.70
N SER A 382 -7.09 21.06 -39.22
CA SER A 382 -7.82 20.00 -39.91
C SER A 382 -8.76 19.24 -38.98
N VAL A 383 -8.39 19.05 -37.71
CA VAL A 383 -9.30 18.51 -36.69
C VAL A 383 -10.51 19.43 -36.52
N ALA A 384 -10.29 20.74 -36.37
CA ALA A 384 -11.35 21.73 -36.22
C ALA A 384 -12.28 21.80 -37.43
N GLU A 385 -11.73 21.73 -38.64
CA GLU A 385 -12.49 21.65 -39.89
C GLU A 385 -13.34 20.37 -39.95
N THR A 386 -12.79 19.23 -39.53
CA THR A 386 -13.47 17.93 -39.53
C THR A 386 -14.68 17.92 -38.59
N ILE A 387 -14.52 18.44 -37.37
CA ILE A 387 -15.62 18.52 -36.40
C ILE A 387 -16.51 19.76 -36.60
N ARG A 388 -16.18 20.63 -37.56
CA ARG A 388 -16.90 21.87 -37.91
C ARG A 388 -17.00 22.85 -36.75
N HIS A 389 -15.90 23.05 -36.03
CA HIS A 389 -15.80 24.00 -34.93
C HIS A 389 -14.64 24.98 -35.10
N ASN A 390 -14.63 26.00 -34.25
CA ASN A 390 -13.62 27.03 -34.24
C ASN A 390 -12.23 26.45 -33.85
N GLU A 391 -11.21 26.74 -34.65
CA GLU A 391 -9.84 26.22 -34.46
C GLU A 391 -9.23 26.59 -33.11
N GLU A 392 -9.44 27.82 -32.64
CA GLU A 392 -8.93 28.28 -31.34
C GLU A 392 -9.55 27.47 -30.19
N PHE A 393 -10.85 27.22 -30.24
CA PHE A 393 -11.55 26.37 -29.28
C PHE A 393 -10.97 24.94 -29.27
N VAL A 394 -10.88 24.30 -30.44
CA VAL A 394 -10.35 22.92 -30.55
C VAL A 394 -8.90 22.84 -30.07
N THR A 395 -8.08 23.82 -30.45
CA THR A 395 -6.69 23.93 -30.01
C THR A 395 -6.59 24.01 -28.49
N ARG A 396 -7.43 24.83 -27.82
CA ARG A 396 -7.42 24.96 -26.36
C ARG A 396 -7.80 23.64 -25.67
N ILE A 397 -8.82 22.95 -26.18
CA ILE A 397 -9.27 21.66 -25.63
C ILE A 397 -8.21 20.58 -25.80
N ILE A 398 -7.65 20.43 -27.01
CA ILE A 398 -6.63 19.40 -27.27
C ILE A 398 -5.35 19.68 -26.49
N LYS A 399 -4.90 20.93 -26.39
CA LYS A 399 -3.71 21.26 -25.59
C LYS A 399 -3.91 20.99 -24.10
N LEU A 400 -5.08 21.28 -23.55
CA LEU A 400 -5.40 20.91 -22.16
C LEU A 400 -5.52 19.39 -21.98
N ALA A 401 -6.10 18.67 -22.94
CA ALA A 401 -6.10 17.21 -22.92
C ALA A 401 -4.68 16.63 -23.00
N SER A 402 -3.80 17.26 -23.77
CA SER A 402 -2.40 16.87 -23.93
C SER A 402 -1.58 17.05 -22.66
N SER A 403 -1.85 18.08 -21.84
CA SER A 403 -1.20 18.22 -20.52
C SER A 403 -1.59 17.13 -19.53
N TYR A 404 -2.63 16.34 -19.82
CA TYR A 404 -3.00 15.13 -19.07
C TYR A 404 -2.65 13.84 -19.82
N HIS A 405 -1.77 13.92 -20.82
CA HIS A 405 -1.32 12.79 -21.65
C HIS A 405 -2.43 12.08 -22.45
N ILE A 406 -3.58 12.74 -22.68
CA ILE A 406 -4.67 12.18 -23.49
C ILE A 406 -4.35 12.28 -24.98
N PHE A 407 -3.67 13.34 -25.43
CA PHE A 407 -3.14 13.48 -26.79
C PHE A 407 -1.67 13.92 -26.73
N SER A 408 -0.92 13.66 -27.79
CA SER A 408 0.39 14.27 -28.00
C SER A 408 0.25 15.44 -28.95
N VAL A 409 0.87 16.58 -28.62
CA VAL A 409 0.90 17.77 -29.48
C VAL A 409 2.34 18.19 -29.67
N SER A 410 2.82 18.10 -30.91
CA SER A 410 4.17 18.55 -31.27
C SER A 410 4.28 20.07 -31.14
N GLN A 411 5.25 20.52 -30.33
CA GLN A 411 5.52 21.95 -30.14
C GLN A 411 6.10 22.61 -31.41
N SER A 412 6.82 21.85 -32.24
CA SER A 412 7.48 22.38 -33.43
C SER A 412 6.55 22.46 -34.65
N THR A 413 5.64 21.49 -34.79
CA THR A 413 4.76 21.40 -35.97
C THR A 413 3.31 21.77 -35.67
N GLY A 414 2.89 21.80 -34.40
CA GLY A 414 1.50 22.01 -34.01
C GLY A 414 0.57 20.85 -34.40
N MET A 415 1.14 19.71 -34.77
CA MET A 415 0.41 18.50 -35.14
C MET A 415 -0.01 17.74 -33.88
N VAL A 416 -1.18 17.12 -33.92
CA VAL A 416 -1.73 16.28 -32.86
C VAL A 416 -1.75 14.82 -33.29
N SER A 417 -1.44 13.93 -32.36
CA SER A 417 -1.54 12.48 -32.52
C SER A 417 -2.13 11.82 -31.27
N HIS A 418 -2.61 10.60 -31.45
CA HIS A 418 -3.15 9.78 -30.38
C HIS A 418 -2.07 9.28 -29.41
N THR A 419 -2.44 9.19 -28.13
CA THR A 419 -1.74 8.39 -27.10
C THR A 419 -2.63 7.18 -26.73
N PRO A 420 -2.16 6.22 -25.91
CA PRO A 420 -3.01 5.16 -25.37
C PRO A 420 -4.35 5.64 -24.81
N ALA A 421 -4.34 6.74 -24.05
CA ALA A 421 -5.51 7.27 -23.39
C ALA A 421 -6.58 7.78 -24.37
N SER A 422 -6.21 8.54 -25.41
CA SER A 422 -7.21 8.93 -26.43
C SER A 422 -7.64 7.78 -27.35
N ARG A 423 -6.80 6.77 -27.56
CA ARG A 423 -7.21 5.54 -28.25
C ARG A 423 -8.25 4.77 -27.43
N ALA A 424 -8.10 4.71 -26.11
CA ALA A 424 -9.05 4.06 -25.21
C ALA A 424 -10.47 4.67 -25.33
N LEU A 425 -10.58 5.98 -25.56
CA LEU A 425 -11.87 6.64 -25.84
C LEU A 425 -12.57 6.06 -27.08
N LEU A 426 -11.82 5.57 -28.06
CA LEU A 426 -12.32 5.03 -29.33
C LEU A 426 -12.43 3.51 -29.34
N GLN A 427 -11.52 2.81 -28.68
CA GLN A 427 -11.31 1.37 -28.85
C GLN A 427 -11.79 0.57 -27.65
N ASN A 428 -12.04 1.20 -26.49
CA ASN A 428 -12.50 0.53 -25.28
C ASN A 428 -13.95 0.95 -24.95
N GLN A 429 -14.91 0.04 -25.16
CA GLN A 429 -16.32 0.29 -24.89
C GLN A 429 -16.60 0.52 -23.40
N GLY A 430 -15.93 -0.24 -22.52
CA GLY A 430 -16.07 -0.07 -21.08
C GLY A 430 -15.63 1.30 -20.58
N VAL A 431 -14.55 1.86 -21.15
CA VAL A 431 -14.14 3.25 -20.87
C VAL A 431 -15.20 4.24 -21.31
N ARG A 432 -15.80 4.08 -22.49
CA ARG A 432 -16.88 4.98 -22.95
C ARG A 432 -18.12 4.91 -22.07
N ASP A 433 -18.53 3.71 -21.68
CA ASP A 433 -19.69 3.51 -20.81
C ASP A 433 -19.44 4.07 -19.41
N SER A 434 -18.21 3.90 -18.89
CA SER A 434 -17.76 4.53 -17.64
C SER A 434 -17.87 6.06 -17.71
N LEU A 435 -17.33 6.67 -18.76
CA LEU A 435 -17.38 8.13 -18.93
C LEU A 435 -18.80 8.65 -19.16
N ALA A 436 -19.67 7.87 -19.80
CA ALA A 436 -21.07 8.23 -19.99
C ALA A 436 -21.84 8.36 -18.66
N ILE A 437 -21.43 7.63 -17.62
CA ILE A 437 -21.95 7.77 -16.25
C ILE A 437 -21.19 8.87 -15.50
N CYS A 438 -19.86 8.76 -15.42
CA CYS A 438 -19.04 9.63 -14.57
C CYS A 438 -19.03 11.11 -15.02
N LEU A 439 -19.37 11.40 -16.28
CA LEU A 439 -19.44 12.77 -16.82
C LEU A 439 -20.87 13.26 -17.10
N ASP A 440 -21.89 12.45 -16.80
CA ASP A 440 -23.27 12.91 -16.89
C ASP A 440 -23.53 13.99 -15.83
N GLN A 441 -24.33 14.99 -16.20
CA GLN A 441 -24.56 16.13 -15.33
C GLN A 441 -25.27 15.72 -14.03
N GLY A 442 -26.26 14.83 -14.09
CA GLY A 442 -27.00 14.41 -12.90
C GLY A 442 -26.08 13.70 -11.91
N PHE A 443 -25.20 12.80 -12.39
CA PHE A 443 -24.25 12.11 -11.51
C PHE A 443 -23.18 13.04 -10.92
N LEU A 444 -22.71 14.03 -11.68
CA LEU A 444 -21.81 15.07 -11.15
C LEU A 444 -22.51 15.94 -10.09
N ASP A 445 -23.76 16.32 -10.35
CA ASP A 445 -24.57 17.11 -9.41
C ASP A 445 -24.89 16.31 -8.14
N THR A 446 -25.08 14.99 -8.22
CA THR A 446 -25.23 14.11 -7.05
C THR A 446 -24.07 14.27 -6.08
N ALA A 447 -22.82 14.21 -6.58
CA ALA A 447 -21.64 14.39 -5.74
C ALA A 447 -21.55 15.81 -5.15
N GLY A 448 -21.96 16.83 -5.92
CA GLY A 448 -21.97 18.23 -5.51
C GLY A 448 -23.10 18.63 -4.55
N LEU A 449 -24.12 17.79 -4.38
CA LEU A 449 -25.32 18.07 -3.56
C LEU A 449 -25.38 17.26 -2.27
N VAL A 450 -24.34 16.49 -1.94
CA VAL A 450 -24.32 15.60 -0.75
C VAL A 450 -24.54 16.39 0.54
N ASP A 451 -23.81 17.48 0.74
CA ASP A 451 -23.94 18.34 1.92
C ASP A 451 -25.36 18.93 2.06
N TYR A 452 -25.92 19.40 0.95
CA TYR A 452 -27.27 19.93 0.91
C TYR A 452 -28.33 18.85 1.16
N ALA A 453 -28.15 17.64 0.63
CA ALA A 453 -29.02 16.50 0.88
C ALA A 453 -29.04 16.12 2.38
N LEU A 454 -27.86 16.04 3.01
CA LEU A 454 -27.73 15.75 4.44
C LEU A 454 -28.46 16.78 5.30
N LEU A 455 -28.39 18.07 4.95
CA LEU A 455 -29.12 19.13 5.64
C LEU A 455 -30.64 19.06 5.40
N LYS A 456 -31.06 18.88 4.14
CA LYS A 456 -32.47 18.86 3.75
C LYS A 456 -33.22 17.68 4.36
N TYR A 457 -32.60 16.51 4.36
CA TYR A 457 -33.21 15.27 4.82
C TYR A 457 -32.79 14.88 6.24
N ASN A 458 -32.00 15.72 6.92
CA ASN A 458 -31.53 15.50 8.29
C ASN A 458 -30.80 14.15 8.46
N CYS A 459 -29.81 13.91 7.60
CA CYS A 459 -29.02 12.68 7.54
C CYS A 459 -29.89 11.41 7.46
N SER A 460 -30.88 11.41 6.56
CA SER A 460 -31.80 10.29 6.38
C SER A 460 -31.11 9.07 5.78
N ASP A 461 -31.53 7.89 6.24
CA ASP A 461 -31.14 6.57 5.74
C ASP A 461 -32.19 5.99 4.77
N GLU A 462 -33.04 6.83 4.18
CA GLU A 462 -34.10 6.43 3.25
C GLU A 462 -33.61 6.50 1.79
N PRO A 463 -33.73 5.43 0.97
CA PRO A 463 -33.24 5.39 -0.42
C PRO A 463 -33.86 6.42 -1.37
N LYS A 464 -34.95 7.08 -0.97
CA LYS A 464 -35.65 8.14 -1.73
C LYS A 464 -35.30 9.56 -1.27
N GLN A 465 -34.34 9.69 -0.36
CA GLN A 465 -33.95 10.94 0.28
C GLN A 465 -32.44 11.17 0.15
N THR A 466 -31.92 11.04 -1.06
CA THR A 466 -30.48 11.11 -1.34
C THR A 466 -30.12 12.35 -2.17
N ALA A 467 -28.81 12.57 -2.36
CA ALA A 467 -28.33 13.62 -3.27
C ALA A 467 -28.70 13.31 -4.73
N PHE A 468 -28.80 12.03 -5.08
CA PHE A 468 -29.28 11.60 -6.40
C PHE A 468 -30.71 12.06 -6.67
N ASN A 469 -31.63 11.94 -5.72
CA ASN A 469 -33.01 12.43 -5.87
C ASN A 469 -33.05 13.93 -6.20
N LEU A 470 -32.17 14.72 -5.57
CA LEU A 470 -32.07 16.16 -5.80
C LEU A 470 -31.48 16.48 -7.17
N ALA A 471 -30.40 15.80 -7.56
CA ALA A 471 -29.71 16.02 -8.81
C ALA A 471 -30.56 15.64 -10.03
N PHE A 472 -31.29 14.53 -9.95
CA PHE A 472 -32.14 14.03 -11.03
C PHE A 472 -33.58 14.57 -10.95
N GLY A 473 -33.94 15.26 -9.86
CA GLY A 473 -35.29 15.79 -9.66
C GLY A 473 -36.35 14.69 -9.64
N THR A 474 -36.08 13.59 -8.95
CA THR A 474 -36.93 12.39 -8.91
C THR A 474 -37.32 12.02 -7.47
N ASP A 475 -38.53 11.50 -7.30
CA ASP A 475 -39.03 10.92 -6.05
C ASP A 475 -38.79 9.39 -5.96
N ASP A 476 -38.30 8.79 -7.05
CA ASP A 476 -37.96 7.37 -7.10
C ASP A 476 -36.57 7.13 -6.50
N ASP A 477 -36.39 5.98 -5.86
CA ASP A 477 -35.04 5.52 -5.52
C ASP A 477 -34.24 5.22 -6.80
N TYR A 478 -32.91 5.20 -6.66
CA TYR A 478 -31.98 5.02 -7.76
C TYR A 478 -32.28 3.80 -8.65
N LEU A 479 -32.59 2.64 -8.05
CA LEU A 479 -32.84 1.42 -8.79
C LEU A 479 -34.14 1.56 -9.60
N THR A 480 -35.22 1.98 -8.96
CA THR A 480 -36.49 2.25 -9.65
C THR A 480 -36.31 3.22 -10.81
N PHE A 481 -35.56 4.31 -10.59
CA PHE A 481 -35.26 5.30 -11.63
C PHE A 481 -34.49 4.70 -12.81
N ILE A 482 -33.39 3.96 -12.56
CA ILE A 482 -32.55 3.41 -13.62
C ILE A 482 -33.28 2.34 -14.45
N TRP A 483 -34.11 1.53 -13.80
CA TRP A 483 -34.86 0.47 -14.47
C TRP A 483 -36.11 0.97 -15.22
N ASP A 484 -36.52 2.23 -15.03
CA ASP A 484 -37.57 2.85 -15.84
C ASP A 484 -37.18 2.83 -17.34
N PRO A 485 -38.03 2.31 -18.24
CA PRO A 485 -37.81 2.35 -19.68
C PRO A 485 -37.47 3.74 -20.25
N ALA A 486 -37.96 4.83 -19.65
CA ALA A 486 -37.63 6.21 -20.01
C ALA A 486 -36.16 6.56 -19.76
N ASN A 487 -35.52 5.87 -18.80
CA ASN A 487 -34.14 6.06 -18.37
C ASN A 487 -33.18 5.00 -18.90
N LYS A 488 -33.62 4.15 -19.83
CA LYS A 488 -32.84 3.02 -20.39
C LYS A 488 -31.42 3.35 -20.86
N LYS A 489 -31.16 4.60 -21.27
CA LYS A 489 -29.79 5.05 -21.61
C LYS A 489 -28.83 4.91 -20.42
N TYR A 490 -29.28 5.24 -19.22
CA TYR A 490 -28.51 5.16 -17.98
C TYR A 490 -28.29 3.70 -17.60
N LEU A 491 -29.33 2.87 -17.70
CA LEU A 491 -29.22 1.42 -17.49
C LEU A 491 -28.16 0.79 -18.41
N ASN A 492 -28.19 1.10 -19.71
CA ASN A 492 -27.22 0.55 -20.66
C ASN A 492 -25.78 0.96 -20.34
N SER A 493 -25.54 2.26 -20.07
CA SER A 493 -24.21 2.76 -19.72
C SER A 493 -23.75 2.25 -18.36
N MET A 494 -24.66 2.12 -17.39
CA MET A 494 -24.35 1.55 -16.08
C MET A 494 -24.01 0.06 -16.18
N HIS A 495 -24.72 -0.73 -17.00
CA HIS A 495 -24.35 -2.12 -17.29
C HIS A 495 -22.98 -2.23 -17.95
N GLY A 496 -22.66 -1.36 -18.90
CA GLY A 496 -21.34 -1.32 -19.53
C GLY A 496 -20.23 -0.94 -18.53
N PHE A 497 -20.47 0.08 -17.70
CA PHE A 497 -19.57 0.50 -16.63
C PHE A 497 -19.34 -0.63 -15.61
N LEU A 498 -20.41 -1.18 -15.04
CA LEU A 498 -20.31 -2.27 -14.09
C LEU A 498 -19.64 -3.48 -14.74
N GLY A 499 -20.05 -3.92 -15.93
CA GLY A 499 -19.41 -5.03 -16.63
C GLY A 499 -17.90 -4.83 -16.84
N PHE A 500 -17.47 -3.61 -17.13
CA PHE A 500 -16.06 -3.25 -17.28
C PHE A 500 -15.30 -3.34 -15.95
N VAL A 501 -15.80 -2.68 -14.92
CA VAL A 501 -15.17 -2.62 -13.59
C VAL A 501 -15.20 -3.97 -12.86
N MET A 502 -16.28 -4.71 -13.07
CA MET A 502 -16.56 -6.00 -12.46
C MET A 502 -15.90 -7.17 -13.19
N GLY A 503 -15.54 -6.96 -14.46
CA GLY A 503 -14.85 -7.92 -15.31
C GLY A 503 -13.39 -8.17 -14.95
N GLY A 504 -12.89 -7.57 -13.86
CA GLY A 504 -11.53 -7.71 -13.36
C GLY A 504 -10.56 -6.64 -13.86
N VAL A 505 -11.06 -5.52 -14.40
CA VAL A 505 -10.20 -4.41 -14.85
C VAL A 505 -9.69 -3.61 -13.64
N ASN A 506 -8.38 -3.47 -13.54
CA ASN A 506 -7.72 -2.77 -12.42
C ASN A 506 -7.35 -1.34 -12.76
N MET A 507 -8.36 -0.47 -12.70
CA MET A 507 -8.17 0.97 -12.80
C MET A 507 -7.51 1.51 -11.52
N GLY A 508 -6.38 2.20 -11.67
CA GLY A 508 -5.64 2.75 -10.52
C GLY A 508 -5.33 1.68 -9.48
N ALA A 509 -5.52 1.98 -8.20
CA ALA A 509 -5.19 1.11 -7.07
C ALA A 509 -6.28 0.08 -6.68
N ARG A 510 -7.35 -0.08 -7.48
CA ARG A 510 -8.56 -0.87 -7.10
C ARG A 510 -8.29 -2.35 -6.83
N ASN A 511 -7.43 -3.01 -7.60
CA ASN A 511 -7.10 -4.44 -7.43
C ASN A 511 -8.34 -5.35 -7.18
N HIS A 512 -9.22 -5.50 -8.17
CA HIS A 512 -10.35 -6.43 -8.18
C HIS A 512 -9.90 -7.83 -8.64
N ASP A 513 -9.94 -8.81 -7.73
CA ASP A 513 -9.99 -10.23 -8.11
C ASP A 513 -11.44 -10.71 -8.30
N LYS A 514 -11.88 -10.80 -9.55
CA LYS A 514 -13.24 -11.25 -9.90
C LYS A 514 -13.52 -12.70 -9.53
N ASN A 515 -12.48 -13.51 -9.34
CA ASN A 515 -12.59 -14.93 -9.06
C ASN A 515 -12.53 -15.25 -7.57
N MET A 516 -12.33 -14.26 -6.69
CA MET A 516 -12.17 -14.43 -5.24
C MET A 516 -13.26 -15.31 -4.62
N LEU A 517 -14.52 -15.08 -4.98
CA LEU A 517 -15.64 -15.87 -4.48
C LEU A 517 -15.67 -17.29 -5.06
N ALA A 518 -15.18 -17.52 -6.27
CA ALA A 518 -15.22 -18.82 -6.94
C ALA A 518 -13.95 -19.67 -6.71
N SER A 519 -12.97 -19.19 -5.96
CA SER A 519 -11.74 -19.93 -5.64
C SER A 519 -11.71 -20.33 -4.16
N ASP A 520 -10.64 -19.98 -3.44
CA ASP A 520 -10.22 -20.70 -2.23
C ASP A 520 -10.60 -19.97 -0.93
N ARG A 521 -11.44 -18.93 -1.00
CA ARG A 521 -11.83 -18.12 0.17
C ARG A 521 -13.06 -18.64 0.90
N PHE A 522 -13.78 -19.57 0.28
CA PHE A 522 -14.85 -20.33 0.92
C PHE A 522 -14.77 -21.78 0.42
N ASP A 523 -14.89 -22.75 1.31
CA ASP A 523 -14.79 -24.17 0.95
C ASP A 523 -16.10 -24.66 0.30
N TRP A 524 -16.27 -24.31 -0.97
CA TRP A 524 -17.39 -24.74 -1.80
C TRP A 524 -17.43 -26.27 -1.98
N GLU A 525 -16.29 -26.94 -1.94
CA GLU A 525 -16.22 -28.40 -2.13
C GLU A 525 -16.79 -29.17 -0.93
N ALA A 526 -16.64 -28.63 0.29
CA ALA A 526 -17.25 -29.19 1.49
C ALA A 526 -18.78 -29.25 1.43
N LEU A 527 -19.43 -28.41 0.62
CA LEU A 527 -20.88 -28.42 0.46
C LEU A 527 -21.41 -29.61 -0.35
N GLY A 528 -20.56 -30.28 -1.15
CA GLY A 528 -21.00 -31.38 -2.01
C GLY A 528 -22.08 -30.97 -3.02
N ASP A 529 -23.26 -31.60 -2.95
CA ASP A 529 -24.43 -31.31 -3.81
C ASP A 529 -25.28 -30.12 -3.28
N GLY A 530 -24.63 -29.22 -2.54
CA GLY A 530 -25.26 -28.13 -1.82
C GLY A 530 -25.98 -27.13 -2.71
N LEU A 531 -26.95 -26.44 -2.11
CA LEU A 531 -27.75 -25.41 -2.75
C LEU A 531 -27.29 -24.02 -2.30
N VAL A 532 -26.94 -23.18 -3.28
CA VAL A 532 -26.56 -21.77 -3.09
C VAL A 532 -27.69 -20.89 -3.59
N VAL A 533 -28.15 -19.96 -2.76
CA VAL A 533 -29.08 -18.91 -3.16
C VAL A 533 -28.29 -17.62 -3.35
N ASP A 534 -28.23 -17.15 -4.59
CA ASP A 534 -27.54 -15.91 -5.00
C ASP A 534 -28.50 -14.73 -4.90
N MET A 535 -28.37 -13.94 -3.84
CA MET A 535 -29.31 -12.90 -3.44
C MET A 535 -28.93 -11.57 -4.09
N GLY A 536 -29.79 -11.04 -4.97
CA GLY A 536 -29.44 -9.90 -5.81
C GLY A 536 -28.43 -10.27 -6.90
N GLY A 537 -28.48 -11.52 -7.39
CA GLY A 537 -27.47 -12.05 -8.30
C GLY A 537 -27.59 -11.56 -9.74
N CYS A 538 -28.56 -10.70 -10.06
CA CYS A 538 -28.78 -10.10 -11.37
C CYS A 538 -28.84 -11.18 -12.48
N TYR A 539 -27.92 -11.15 -13.44
CA TYR A 539 -27.86 -12.11 -14.56
C TYR A 539 -27.11 -13.41 -14.24
N GLY A 540 -26.74 -13.64 -12.97
CA GLY A 540 -26.16 -14.91 -12.49
C GLY A 540 -24.70 -15.14 -12.88
N HIS A 541 -23.96 -14.10 -13.28
CA HIS A 541 -22.54 -14.22 -13.68
C HIS A 541 -21.66 -14.88 -12.62
N VAL A 542 -21.88 -14.54 -11.35
CA VAL A 542 -21.12 -15.10 -10.20
C VAL A 542 -21.50 -16.55 -9.98
N SER A 543 -22.79 -16.84 -9.90
CA SER A 543 -23.32 -18.21 -9.81
C SER A 543 -22.77 -19.12 -10.92
N VAL A 544 -22.72 -18.64 -12.17
CA VAL A 544 -22.12 -19.37 -13.29
C VAL A 544 -20.61 -19.57 -13.10
N ALA A 545 -19.88 -18.55 -12.65
CA ALA A 545 -18.44 -18.67 -12.40
C ALA A 545 -18.11 -19.71 -11.31
N ILE A 546 -18.89 -19.74 -10.22
CA ILE A 546 -18.76 -20.75 -9.16
C ILE A 546 -19.18 -22.12 -9.71
N ALA A 547 -20.30 -22.21 -10.44
CA ALA A 547 -20.78 -23.46 -11.04
C ALA A 547 -19.78 -24.09 -12.02
N LYS A 548 -18.99 -23.28 -12.76
CA LYS A 548 -17.91 -23.75 -13.64
C LYS A 548 -16.84 -24.51 -12.86
N LYS A 549 -16.46 -24.03 -11.67
CA LYS A 549 -15.40 -24.61 -10.85
C LYS A 549 -15.89 -25.72 -9.91
N HIS A 550 -17.13 -25.62 -9.44
CA HIS A 550 -17.75 -26.55 -8.49
C HIS A 550 -18.95 -27.25 -9.15
N PRO A 551 -18.72 -28.39 -9.85
CA PRO A 551 -19.72 -28.99 -10.73
C PRO A 551 -20.90 -29.64 -9.99
N ARG A 552 -20.78 -29.87 -8.67
CA ARG A 552 -21.82 -30.49 -7.84
C ARG A 552 -22.83 -29.48 -7.28
N LEU A 553 -22.48 -28.20 -7.20
CA LEU A 553 -23.34 -27.17 -6.64
C LEU A 553 -24.55 -26.85 -7.52
N ARG A 554 -25.66 -26.49 -6.88
CA ARG A 554 -26.88 -25.98 -7.52
C ARG A 554 -27.13 -24.55 -7.07
N PHE A 555 -27.72 -23.74 -7.95
CA PHE A 555 -27.91 -22.31 -7.73
C PHE A 555 -29.36 -21.89 -7.98
N ILE A 556 -29.89 -21.08 -7.07
CA ILE A 556 -31.10 -20.28 -7.29
C ILE A 556 -30.68 -18.81 -7.21
N VAL A 557 -30.69 -18.14 -8.36
CA VAL A 557 -30.44 -16.70 -8.46
C VAL A 557 -31.74 -15.97 -8.17
N GLN A 558 -31.75 -15.20 -7.08
CA GLN A 558 -32.85 -14.35 -6.67
C GLN A 558 -32.57 -12.90 -7.02
N ASP A 559 -33.56 -12.24 -7.61
CA ASP A 559 -33.56 -10.80 -7.87
C ASP A 559 -35.01 -10.33 -8.03
N LEU A 560 -35.25 -9.04 -8.24
CA LEU A 560 -36.58 -8.53 -8.56
C LEU A 560 -37.17 -9.28 -9.78
N PRO A 561 -38.51 -9.49 -9.85
CA PRO A 561 -39.13 -10.38 -10.84
C PRO A 561 -38.70 -10.13 -12.29
N GLU A 562 -38.61 -8.87 -12.69
CA GLU A 562 -38.18 -8.42 -14.01
C GLU A 562 -36.69 -8.71 -14.28
N VAL A 563 -35.83 -8.58 -13.27
CA VAL A 563 -34.39 -8.84 -13.38
C VAL A 563 -34.13 -10.35 -13.43
N ALA A 564 -34.80 -11.13 -12.59
CA ALA A 564 -34.71 -12.58 -12.60
C ALA A 564 -35.20 -13.18 -13.93
N LEU A 565 -36.22 -12.59 -14.54
CA LEU A 565 -36.68 -12.95 -15.89
C LEU A 565 -35.61 -12.66 -16.94
N ALA A 566 -35.02 -11.46 -16.91
CA ALA A 566 -33.93 -11.11 -17.82
C ALA A 566 -32.70 -12.01 -17.66
N GLY A 567 -32.32 -12.33 -16.42
CA GLY A 567 -31.23 -13.26 -16.12
C GLY A 567 -31.47 -14.64 -16.73
N ARG A 568 -32.69 -15.18 -16.58
CA ARG A 568 -33.11 -16.43 -17.22
C ARG A 568 -32.97 -16.39 -18.74
N ASP A 569 -33.43 -15.31 -19.38
CA ASP A 569 -33.37 -15.15 -20.84
C ASP A 569 -31.92 -15.06 -21.34
N THR A 570 -31.01 -14.52 -20.53
CA THR A 570 -29.58 -14.38 -20.87
C THR A 570 -28.72 -15.58 -20.47
N LEU A 571 -29.24 -16.56 -19.73
CA LEU A 571 -28.46 -17.66 -19.14
C LEU A 571 -27.64 -18.43 -20.19
N GLN A 572 -28.19 -18.64 -21.39
CA GLN A 572 -27.47 -19.26 -22.51
C GLN A 572 -26.17 -18.51 -22.84
N SER A 573 -26.22 -17.17 -22.84
CA SER A 573 -25.04 -16.33 -23.11
C SER A 573 -24.10 -16.31 -21.91
N THR A 574 -24.63 -16.13 -20.69
CA THR A 574 -23.83 -16.05 -19.45
C THR A 574 -23.06 -17.34 -19.19
N ALA A 575 -23.69 -18.49 -19.44
CA ALA A 575 -23.09 -19.82 -19.31
C ALA A 575 -22.29 -20.27 -20.54
N GLU A 576 -22.10 -19.40 -21.54
CA GLU A 576 -21.39 -19.72 -22.80
C GLU A 576 -21.94 -20.97 -23.51
N GLY A 577 -23.23 -21.25 -23.31
CA GLY A 577 -23.93 -22.42 -23.84
C GLY A 577 -23.61 -23.77 -23.19
N ASP A 578 -22.94 -23.79 -22.03
CA ASP A 578 -22.68 -25.02 -21.29
C ASP A 578 -23.98 -25.57 -20.66
N ALA A 579 -24.51 -26.65 -21.25
CA ALA A 579 -25.73 -27.30 -20.80
C ALA A 579 -25.65 -27.85 -19.36
N SER A 580 -24.46 -28.26 -18.90
CA SER A 580 -24.26 -28.74 -17.53
C SER A 580 -24.50 -27.63 -16.51
N ILE A 581 -23.97 -26.43 -16.78
CA ILE A 581 -24.15 -25.26 -15.93
C ILE A 581 -25.59 -24.76 -15.99
N MET A 582 -26.15 -24.64 -17.19
CA MET A 582 -27.52 -24.17 -17.38
C MET A 582 -28.56 -25.05 -16.65
N SER A 583 -28.29 -26.35 -16.51
CA SER A 583 -29.16 -27.26 -15.77
C SER A 583 -29.14 -27.06 -14.24
N ARG A 584 -28.12 -26.37 -13.71
CA ARG A 584 -27.88 -26.18 -12.27
C ARG A 584 -28.13 -24.75 -11.79
N VAL A 585 -28.28 -23.79 -12.70
CA VAL A 585 -28.56 -22.38 -12.38
C VAL A 585 -29.99 -22.05 -12.76
N THR A 586 -30.81 -21.71 -11.76
CA THR A 586 -32.21 -21.32 -11.95
C THR A 586 -32.46 -19.92 -11.41
N PHE A 587 -33.54 -19.27 -11.85
CA PHE A 587 -33.87 -17.89 -11.47
C PHE A 587 -35.24 -17.82 -10.81
N LEU A 588 -35.32 -17.06 -9.70
CA LEU A 588 -36.53 -16.84 -8.90
C LEU A 588 -36.72 -15.33 -8.63
N GLY A 589 -37.86 -14.79 -9.04
CA GLY A 589 -38.24 -13.42 -8.67
C GLY A 589 -38.54 -13.31 -7.17
N HIS A 590 -37.76 -12.52 -6.43
CA HIS A 590 -37.92 -12.32 -4.99
C HIS A 590 -37.27 -11.01 -4.52
N SER A 591 -37.90 -10.35 -3.55
CA SER A 591 -37.28 -9.25 -2.80
C SER A 591 -36.82 -9.75 -1.44
N PHE A 592 -35.54 -9.61 -1.14
CA PHE A 592 -34.96 -10.00 0.15
C PHE A 592 -35.46 -9.17 1.35
N LEU A 593 -36.24 -8.10 1.10
CA LEU A 593 -36.95 -7.36 2.14
C LEU A 593 -38.20 -8.12 2.63
N GLU A 594 -38.64 -9.12 1.88
CA GLU A 594 -39.70 -10.05 2.25
C GLU A 594 -39.11 -11.35 2.86
N PRO A 595 -39.91 -12.15 3.58
CA PRO A 595 -39.45 -13.43 4.14
C PRO A 595 -38.88 -14.36 3.07
N GLN A 596 -37.72 -14.96 3.35
CA GLN A 596 -36.99 -15.80 2.41
C GLN A 596 -37.76 -17.11 2.10
N PRO A 597 -38.15 -17.36 0.83
CA PRO A 597 -38.96 -18.53 0.45
C PRO A 597 -38.18 -19.84 0.34
N VAL A 598 -36.86 -19.79 0.14
CA VAL A 598 -36.01 -20.99 0.05
C VAL A 598 -35.43 -21.25 1.44
N THR A 599 -35.80 -22.36 2.09
CA THR A 599 -35.43 -22.65 3.48
C THR A 599 -34.42 -23.79 3.63
N ASP A 600 -34.15 -24.54 2.57
CA ASP A 600 -33.30 -25.73 2.56
C ASP A 600 -31.88 -25.48 2.02
N ALA A 601 -31.56 -24.24 1.67
CA ALA A 601 -30.25 -23.86 1.13
C ALA A 601 -29.10 -24.02 2.14
N ASP A 602 -27.92 -24.29 1.61
CA ASP A 602 -26.66 -24.40 2.35
C ASP A 602 -25.95 -23.04 2.45
N VAL A 603 -26.09 -22.20 1.43
CA VAL A 603 -25.50 -20.85 1.40
C VAL A 603 -26.52 -19.85 0.87
N TYR A 604 -26.61 -18.69 1.52
CA TYR A 604 -27.22 -17.48 0.99
C TYR A 604 -26.10 -16.49 0.73
N MET A 605 -25.82 -16.16 -0.53
CA MET A 605 -24.70 -15.28 -0.88
C MET A 605 -25.18 -13.93 -1.40
N PHE A 606 -24.44 -12.88 -1.06
CA PHE A 606 -24.56 -11.54 -1.59
C PHE A 606 -23.21 -11.09 -2.14
N ARG A 607 -23.22 -10.42 -3.30
CA ARG A 607 -22.02 -9.81 -3.85
C ARG A 607 -22.34 -8.44 -4.45
N PHE A 608 -21.82 -7.36 -3.85
CA PHE A 608 -22.15 -5.98 -4.20
C PHE A 608 -23.65 -5.73 -4.13
N VAL A 609 -24.19 -6.05 -2.95
CA VAL A 609 -25.61 -5.87 -2.64
C VAL A 609 -25.79 -5.28 -1.26
N ILE A 610 -25.14 -5.79 -0.21
CA ILE A 610 -25.43 -5.34 1.15
C ILE A 610 -24.94 -3.91 1.40
N HIS A 611 -23.91 -3.47 0.68
CA HIS A 611 -23.48 -2.08 0.66
C HIS A 611 -24.52 -1.07 0.14
N ASP A 612 -25.51 -1.51 -0.64
CA ASP A 612 -26.57 -0.64 -1.16
C ASP A 612 -27.57 -0.20 -0.08
N TRP A 613 -27.53 -0.85 1.09
CA TRP A 613 -28.55 -0.71 2.12
C TRP A 613 -27.97 -0.15 3.42
N SER A 614 -28.70 0.76 4.05
CA SER A 614 -28.39 1.23 5.41
C SER A 614 -28.60 0.15 6.47
N ASP A 615 -28.02 0.33 7.65
CA ASP A 615 -27.96 -0.71 8.70
C ASP A 615 -29.34 -1.25 9.09
N LYS A 616 -30.37 -0.40 9.14
CA LYS A 616 -31.76 -0.82 9.45
C LYS A 616 -32.32 -1.83 8.43
N TYR A 617 -32.00 -1.67 7.16
CA TYR A 617 -32.44 -2.59 6.10
C TYR A 617 -31.60 -3.85 6.11
N VAL A 618 -30.28 -3.75 6.31
CA VAL A 618 -29.42 -4.93 6.43
C VAL A 618 -29.87 -5.82 7.58
N ILE A 619 -30.22 -5.24 8.73
CA ILE A 619 -30.78 -5.99 9.86
C ILE A 619 -32.06 -6.75 9.46
N ARG A 620 -32.98 -6.10 8.72
CA ARG A 620 -34.20 -6.73 8.20
C ARG A 620 -33.89 -7.86 7.21
N ILE A 621 -33.00 -7.62 6.26
CA ILE A 621 -32.58 -8.57 5.23
C ILE A 621 -31.98 -9.83 5.88
N LEU A 622 -31.00 -9.63 6.77
CA LEU A 622 -30.37 -10.74 7.48
C LEU A 622 -31.37 -11.46 8.41
N GLY A 623 -32.32 -10.75 9.01
CA GLY A 623 -33.40 -11.33 9.82
C GLY A 623 -34.36 -12.23 9.03
N ASN A 624 -34.72 -11.83 7.80
CA ASN A 624 -35.53 -12.64 6.89
C ASN A 624 -34.81 -13.94 6.52
N ILE A 625 -33.50 -13.89 6.26
CA ILE A 625 -32.69 -15.06 5.93
C ILE A 625 -32.49 -15.94 7.16
N ARG A 626 -32.16 -15.33 8.30
CA ARG A 626 -31.96 -16.05 9.57
C ARG A 626 -33.17 -16.90 9.93
N SER A 627 -34.38 -16.41 9.64
CA SER A 627 -35.64 -17.15 9.89
C SER A 627 -35.81 -18.38 8.98
N ALA A 628 -35.18 -18.40 7.80
CA ALA A 628 -35.24 -19.48 6.83
C ALA A 628 -34.06 -20.47 6.93
N MET A 629 -32.94 -20.05 7.51
CA MET A 629 -31.70 -20.83 7.57
C MET A 629 -31.79 -22.06 8.50
N LYS A 630 -31.29 -23.20 8.01
CA LYS A 630 -30.91 -24.36 8.84
C LYS A 630 -29.59 -24.11 9.59
N GLN A 631 -29.34 -24.87 10.67
CA GLN A 631 -28.17 -24.70 11.54
C GLN A 631 -26.82 -24.73 10.79
N SER A 632 -26.70 -25.59 9.77
CA SER A 632 -25.48 -25.73 8.97
C SER A 632 -25.34 -24.67 7.88
N ALA A 633 -26.37 -23.86 7.61
CA ALA A 633 -26.33 -22.88 6.53
C ALA A 633 -25.38 -21.71 6.87
N ARG A 634 -24.91 -21.03 5.82
CA ARG A 634 -24.05 -19.85 5.91
C ARG A 634 -24.64 -18.68 5.13
N ILE A 635 -24.43 -17.46 5.62
CA ILE A 635 -24.60 -16.26 4.80
C ILE A 635 -23.19 -15.81 4.39
N ILE A 636 -22.98 -15.55 3.11
CA ILE A 636 -21.71 -15.06 2.57
C ILE A 636 -21.94 -13.69 1.96
N ILE A 637 -21.18 -12.69 2.37
CA ILE A 637 -21.31 -11.32 1.87
C ILE A 637 -19.96 -10.88 1.34
N MET A 638 -19.90 -10.52 0.06
CA MET A 638 -18.72 -9.92 -0.57
C MET A 638 -19.04 -8.50 -1.01
N ASP A 639 -18.53 -7.52 -0.25
CA ASP A 639 -18.64 -6.09 -0.52
C ASP A 639 -17.27 -5.41 -0.32
N TYR A 640 -17.18 -4.09 -0.47
CA TYR A 640 -16.02 -3.37 0.08
C TYR A 640 -16.02 -3.56 1.60
N LEU A 641 -14.85 -3.90 2.13
CA LEU A 641 -14.64 -3.96 3.56
C LEU A 641 -13.63 -2.88 3.92
N LEU A 642 -14.14 -1.79 4.49
CA LEU A 642 -13.33 -0.61 4.76
C LEU A 642 -12.16 -0.96 5.70
N ALA A 643 -10.95 -0.71 5.23
CA ALA A 643 -9.75 -0.89 6.02
C ALA A 643 -9.73 0.13 7.19
N PRO A 644 -9.12 -0.21 8.34
CA PRO A 644 -8.75 0.79 9.34
C PRO A 644 -7.94 1.92 8.70
N SER A 645 -8.16 3.16 9.16
CA SER A 645 -7.42 4.30 8.60
C SER A 645 -5.91 4.13 8.77
N GLY A 646 -5.18 4.37 7.69
CA GLY A 646 -3.73 4.20 7.63
C GLY A 646 -3.24 2.74 7.52
N SER A 647 -4.11 1.73 7.43
CA SER A 647 -3.68 0.33 7.34
C SER A 647 -3.43 -0.18 5.91
N VAL A 648 -3.73 0.63 4.89
CA VAL A 648 -3.50 0.35 3.47
C VAL A 648 -2.90 1.58 2.80
N PRO A 649 -2.27 1.48 1.60
CA PRO A 649 -1.75 2.65 0.89
C PRO A 649 -2.83 3.73 0.71
N LYS A 650 -2.47 5.01 0.80
CA LYS A 650 -3.43 6.12 0.77
C LYS A 650 -4.25 6.14 -0.52
N VAL A 651 -3.65 5.76 -1.65
CA VAL A 651 -4.37 5.59 -2.92
C VAL A 651 -5.50 4.56 -2.86
N VAL A 652 -5.34 3.49 -2.08
CA VAL A 652 -6.37 2.47 -1.85
C VAL A 652 -7.42 2.99 -0.89
N GLU A 653 -7.00 3.53 0.27
CA GLU A 653 -7.93 4.07 1.26
C GLU A 653 -8.80 5.18 0.64
N ARG A 654 -8.22 6.09 -0.14
CA ARG A 654 -8.96 7.17 -0.80
C ARG A 654 -10.04 6.62 -1.73
N LEU A 655 -9.76 5.54 -2.46
CA LEU A 655 -10.74 4.90 -3.31
C LEU A 655 -11.88 4.29 -2.48
N GLU A 656 -11.57 3.52 -1.44
CA GLU A 656 -12.56 2.90 -0.55
C GLU A 656 -13.50 3.95 0.07
N ARG A 657 -12.92 5.03 0.62
CA ARG A 657 -13.71 6.14 1.21
C ARG A 657 -14.52 6.89 0.16
N THR A 658 -14.02 7.02 -1.07
CA THR A 658 -14.78 7.63 -2.17
C THR A 658 -15.97 6.76 -2.57
N MET A 659 -15.81 5.44 -2.58
CA MET A 659 -16.90 4.50 -2.87
C MET A 659 -17.98 4.53 -1.77
N ASP A 660 -17.58 4.63 -0.50
CA ASP A 660 -18.51 4.83 0.62
C ASP A 660 -19.34 6.11 0.47
N MET A 661 -18.69 7.23 0.16
CA MET A 661 -19.39 8.49 -0.11
C MET A 661 -20.30 8.40 -1.34
N ALA A 662 -19.91 7.64 -2.37
CA ALA A 662 -20.75 7.39 -3.53
C ALA A 662 -22.01 6.59 -3.16
N ALA A 663 -21.86 5.51 -2.38
CA ALA A 663 -22.99 4.70 -1.88
C ALA A 663 -23.96 5.54 -1.04
N LEU A 664 -23.45 6.36 -0.13
CA LEU A 664 -24.25 7.31 0.64
C LEU A 664 -25.02 8.27 -0.28
N SER A 665 -24.34 8.89 -1.24
CA SER A 665 -24.91 9.94 -2.08
C SER A 665 -25.98 9.46 -3.07
N ILE A 666 -25.86 8.23 -3.56
CA ILE A 666 -26.73 7.68 -4.61
C ILE A 666 -27.92 6.94 -3.99
N ILE A 667 -27.67 6.09 -2.99
CA ILE A 667 -28.62 5.07 -2.52
C ILE A 667 -28.85 5.08 -1.00
N ALA A 668 -28.25 6.02 -0.26
CA ALA A 668 -28.19 5.97 1.22
C ALA A 668 -27.58 4.65 1.72
N GLY A 669 -26.68 4.07 0.93
CA GLY A 669 -25.92 2.87 1.24
C GLY A 669 -24.73 3.17 2.15
N LYS A 670 -23.97 2.12 2.47
CA LYS A 670 -22.83 2.19 3.38
C LYS A 670 -21.83 1.06 3.11
N GLU A 671 -20.57 1.42 2.87
CA GLU A 671 -19.48 0.47 2.95
C GLU A 671 -19.10 0.26 4.42
N ARG A 672 -18.80 -0.97 4.81
CA ARG A 672 -18.69 -1.34 6.23
C ARG A 672 -17.30 -1.78 6.59
N SER A 673 -16.81 -1.38 7.76
CA SER A 673 -15.60 -1.93 8.36
C SER A 673 -15.89 -3.21 9.14
N ARG A 674 -14.84 -3.95 9.55
CA ARG A 674 -14.98 -5.06 10.52
C ARG A 674 -15.78 -4.64 11.76
N GLY A 675 -15.45 -3.47 12.33
CA GLY A 675 -16.13 -2.98 13.52
C GLY A 675 -17.60 -2.60 13.29
N ASP A 676 -17.99 -2.23 12.07
CA ASP A 676 -19.40 -2.05 11.72
C ASP A 676 -20.15 -3.37 11.73
N TRP A 677 -19.58 -4.41 11.14
CA TRP A 677 -20.18 -5.76 11.14
C TRP A 677 -20.33 -6.31 12.56
N GLU A 678 -19.28 -6.19 13.38
CA GLU A 678 -19.30 -6.62 14.79
C GLU A 678 -20.37 -5.90 15.63
N ARG A 679 -20.71 -4.65 15.28
CA ARG A 679 -21.83 -3.92 15.90
C ARG A 679 -23.19 -4.30 15.32
N LEU A 680 -23.26 -4.57 14.02
CA LEU A 680 -24.51 -4.75 13.29
C LEU A 680 -25.08 -6.16 13.49
N VAL A 681 -24.26 -7.21 13.33
CA VAL A 681 -24.73 -8.60 13.34
C VAL A 681 -25.48 -8.98 14.63
N PRO A 682 -25.02 -8.60 15.83
CA PRO A 682 -25.77 -8.89 17.07
C PRO A 682 -27.19 -8.30 17.09
N GLN A 683 -27.44 -7.20 16.37
CA GLN A 683 -28.76 -6.54 16.33
C GLN A 683 -29.78 -7.31 15.47
N VAL A 684 -29.34 -8.24 14.62
CA VAL A 684 -30.23 -9.12 13.83
C VAL A 684 -30.98 -10.08 14.76
N GLY A 685 -30.32 -10.55 15.82
CA GLY A 685 -30.86 -11.54 16.75
C GLY A 685 -30.90 -12.96 16.18
N GLY A 686 -31.55 -13.87 16.92
CA GLY A 686 -31.66 -15.28 16.54
C GLY A 686 -30.37 -16.09 16.64
N GLY A 687 -29.33 -15.60 17.34
CA GLY A 687 -28.03 -16.29 17.43
C GLY A 687 -27.28 -16.34 16.10
N LEU A 688 -27.46 -15.32 15.25
CA LEU A 688 -26.61 -15.12 14.08
C LEU A 688 -25.28 -14.53 14.54
N ASP A 689 -24.18 -15.19 14.20
CA ASP A 689 -22.82 -14.79 14.57
C ASP A 689 -21.94 -14.62 13.35
N ILE A 690 -20.89 -13.82 13.51
CA ILE A 690 -19.79 -13.70 12.55
C ILE A 690 -18.90 -14.92 12.76
N LEU A 691 -18.86 -15.80 11.77
CA LEU A 691 -17.96 -16.96 11.78
C LEU A 691 -16.59 -16.60 11.25
N ASP A 692 -16.55 -15.73 10.24
CA ASP A 692 -15.30 -15.24 9.67
C ASP A 692 -15.46 -13.88 8.99
N ILE A 693 -14.37 -13.11 8.97
CA ILE A 693 -14.23 -11.92 8.14
C ILE A 693 -12.84 -11.97 7.53
N HIS A 694 -12.81 -12.20 6.23
CA HIS A 694 -11.60 -12.21 5.44
C HIS A 694 -11.38 -10.84 4.82
N VAL A 695 -10.18 -10.30 5.04
CA VAL A 695 -9.69 -9.09 4.39
C VAL A 695 -8.43 -9.48 3.64
N ASP A 696 -8.44 -9.31 2.32
CA ASP A 696 -7.24 -9.43 1.52
C ASP A 696 -6.75 -8.01 1.25
N SER A 697 -5.61 -7.61 1.82
CA SER A 697 -5.05 -6.26 1.63
C SER A 697 -4.74 -5.93 0.17
N GLN A 698 -4.86 -6.92 -0.72
CA GLN A 698 -4.59 -6.80 -2.14
C GLN A 698 -5.83 -7.06 -3.00
N ASN A 699 -7.01 -7.16 -2.40
CA ASN A 699 -8.28 -7.09 -3.11
C ASN A 699 -9.09 -5.90 -2.57
N ALA A 700 -9.79 -5.16 -3.44
CA ALA A 700 -10.68 -4.09 -3.00
C ALA A 700 -11.84 -4.58 -2.10
N PHE A 701 -12.07 -5.89 -2.03
CA PHE A 701 -13.28 -6.47 -1.45
C PHE A 701 -12.93 -7.49 -0.38
N GLY A 702 -13.75 -7.51 0.67
CA GLY A 702 -13.67 -8.49 1.75
C GLY A 702 -14.76 -9.55 1.63
N LEU A 703 -14.65 -10.58 2.47
CA LEU A 703 -15.67 -11.62 2.61
C LEU A 703 -16.11 -11.71 4.06
N VAL A 704 -17.41 -11.56 4.33
CA VAL A 704 -18.01 -11.78 5.64
C VAL A 704 -18.81 -13.07 5.60
N VAL A 705 -18.52 -14.00 6.51
CA VAL A 705 -19.21 -15.27 6.64
C VAL A 705 -19.97 -15.28 7.96
N LEU A 706 -21.29 -15.39 7.87
CA LEU A 706 -22.19 -15.47 9.02
C LEU A 706 -22.79 -16.88 9.13
N GLY A 707 -23.17 -17.26 10.33
CA GLY A 707 -23.89 -18.51 10.58
C GLY A 707 -24.56 -18.50 11.94
N ILE A 708 -25.22 -19.60 12.27
CA ILE A 708 -25.92 -19.72 13.56
C ILE A 708 -24.91 -20.23 14.59
N GLY A 709 -24.70 -19.44 15.65
CA GLY A 709 -23.84 -19.80 16.76
C GLY A 709 -24.21 -21.15 17.36
N THR A 710 -23.20 -21.95 17.66
CA THR A 710 -23.33 -23.04 18.61
C THR A 710 -23.23 -22.38 19.98
N GLY A 711 -24.35 -22.04 20.62
CA GLY A 711 -24.31 -21.51 21.97
C GLY A 711 -23.47 -22.45 22.85
N ASP A 712 -22.43 -21.91 23.50
CA ASP A 712 -21.85 -22.59 24.65
C ASP A 712 -22.92 -22.52 25.76
N ASP A 713 -23.60 -23.66 25.97
CA ASP A 713 -24.46 -23.93 27.13
C ASP A 713 -23.64 -24.03 28.43
#